data_AF-A0AAN8N8I9-F1
#
_entry.id   AF-A0AAN8N8I9-F1
#
_cell.length_a   1.000
_cell.length_b   1.000
_cell.length_c   1.000
_cell.angle_alpha   90.00
_cell.angle_beta   90.00
_cell.angle_gamma   90.00
#
_symmetry.space_group_name_H-M   'P 1'
#
loop_
_entity.id
_entity.type
_entity.pdbx_description
1 polymer ?
#
loop_
_entity_poly.entity_id
_entity_poly.type
_entity_poly.pdbx_seq_one_letter_code
_entity_poly.pdbx_strand_id
1 'polypeptide(L)'
;MNTVSDFIRWSPHSDTGAQQFMTISAKETHVSLFNVKDFNNKKPESIHSELVFKKEKIPHIKCFDWSPSEPDLVAVGKSGGEALILRMRSSENAENSISLPVKHQRGCNSVAFSRAGFLAIGLDKVRNDFCLNIWDVNSQWGQSTSSASSVVPSTPSSLRGISTAAGAAGTRQPQKQLAASEMISAIQFFTDQPHVLVAGVGQRFLKAFDLRDNSGSPALNFPTRLIHGITIDRHQNYFSSCSEDGYMAIWDRRFAGRGIQEPALSFPKILDDHHHGMGGRAHSVLTIHSLRYARENAATFGVLGTNGVLNLYQMGTQVATPVSTEGIGGVAAVARFKDPSKLEADRLNRESLFVTKVSETPFKRPLRYENTMTSFDWISDGSSEPDLRVISLARNGGITAFTVPTNPISTAFGARNNFVMTDNENATVLNAPSTKLIHVAEPNHTLNLGDDHTGYNDDDDEGSDSSSTPEHPLTSNGNGVMGGREVNFRRDSVVNPEDYMFDPRDTLRIDISVTMRRRAELGYQFDCAKNEKLVTKAKKENELTEMWRWLDGAVECTEGDGMYSDGLDLSYLGVLGIWRPNLPASRLDPGAKLDERSFSAALKKINDNNGRKGRFKFAGETKYPEQRILGLAMCGWDFNSDKDLEDALEKFERKGQFAMAAGWALFHGNIERCIRALAMGKTEMKLMSTAVAGYNSHRMSGEKGGIAENTIWKDLCRDMATHMEDPYSRAIFAYVSNGDWQDVLDGSTGLPIRERLGIALRFLEDDELSTYIDDFTTMVIRDGEPEGILLTGVTEKAIDLLQVYVNKTGDVQTAALVASFAVPKYFTDHRVDLWVDSYRDLLDRWKFWQIRANFDIKRREISTSKKGTSLIESLPRQIYVRCNFCDRKVAHRFEIPTTRFKDGQQVTIPVSQSTQANFPQKAIACPNCRKPLPRCAICLLYLGTPNTRVIRGSSSKGSGTGGSGGEKVDDMYDKWFNFCLICNHGSHAGHAKEWFSKHTLCPVPECECLCGVFRSK
;
A
#
# COMPACT_ATOMS: atom_id res chain seq x y z
N MET A 1 -10.69 -41.63 -0.16
CA MET A 1 -11.79 -41.17 0.72
C MET A 1 -12.61 -42.36 1.27
N ASN A 2 -12.04 -43.19 2.16
CA ASN A 2 -12.65 -44.47 2.60
C ASN A 2 -13.08 -44.49 4.08
N THR A 3 -13.85 -43.52 4.56
CA THR A 3 -14.44 -43.58 5.91
C THR A 3 -15.91 -43.17 5.91
N VAL A 4 -16.76 -44.12 6.30
CA VAL A 4 -18.21 -44.02 6.53
C VAL A 4 -18.45 -42.80 7.43
N SER A 5 -18.97 -41.73 6.86
CA SER A 5 -19.24 -40.45 7.52
C SER A 5 -20.69 -40.08 7.32
N ASP A 6 -21.26 -39.40 8.30
CA ASP A 6 -22.64 -38.94 8.22
C ASP A 6 -22.67 -37.58 7.51
N PHE A 7 -23.63 -37.44 6.60
CA PHE A 7 -23.76 -36.29 5.71
C PHE A 7 -25.02 -35.48 6.01
N ILE A 8 -24.92 -34.17 5.88
CA ILE A 8 -26.05 -33.24 5.83
C ILE A 8 -26.10 -32.54 4.47
N ARG A 9 -27.30 -32.39 3.91
CA ARG A 9 -27.56 -31.60 2.69
C ARG A 9 -28.79 -30.73 2.85
N TRP A 10 -28.66 -29.47 2.47
CA TRP A 10 -29.79 -28.57 2.36
C TRP A 10 -30.57 -28.89 1.09
N SER A 11 -31.91 -28.85 1.16
CA SER A 11 -32.76 -29.20 0.02
C SER A 11 -32.49 -28.25 -1.15
N PRO A 12 -32.33 -28.79 -2.39
CA PRO A 12 -32.26 -27.95 -3.54
C PRO A 12 -33.55 -27.21 -3.88
N HIS A 13 -34.64 -27.54 -3.20
CA HIS A 13 -35.98 -27.02 -3.44
C HIS A 13 -36.49 -26.18 -2.27
N SER A 14 -35.63 -25.85 -1.30
CA SER A 14 -36.00 -24.93 -0.22
C SER A 14 -36.31 -23.55 -0.77
N ASP A 15 -37.38 -22.95 -0.27
CA ASP A 15 -37.78 -21.57 -0.55
C ASP A 15 -38.22 -20.85 0.74
N THR A 16 -38.74 -19.63 0.61
CA THR A 16 -39.19 -18.83 1.77
C THR A 16 -40.37 -19.45 2.53
N GLY A 17 -41.13 -20.36 1.91
CA GLY A 17 -42.31 -21.00 2.49
C GLY A 17 -42.06 -22.41 3.04
N ALA A 18 -41.06 -23.12 2.52
CA ALA A 18 -40.70 -24.47 2.93
C ALA A 18 -39.19 -24.68 2.91
N GLN A 19 -38.60 -24.85 4.09
CA GLN A 19 -37.16 -25.09 4.26
C GLN A 19 -36.90 -26.51 4.73
N GLN A 20 -36.14 -27.27 3.96
CA GLN A 20 -35.87 -28.69 4.26
C GLN A 20 -34.38 -29.01 4.18
N PHE A 21 -33.97 -30.02 4.94
CA PHE A 21 -32.66 -30.63 4.81
C PHE A 21 -32.73 -32.15 5.02
N MET A 22 -31.76 -32.85 4.48
CA MET A 22 -31.64 -34.31 4.57
C MET A 22 -30.37 -34.66 5.32
N THR A 23 -30.45 -35.67 6.19
CA THR A 23 -29.28 -36.33 6.77
C THR A 23 -29.18 -37.77 6.28
N ILE A 24 -27.95 -38.23 6.11
CA ILE A 24 -27.63 -39.60 5.73
C ILE A 24 -26.65 -40.13 6.76
N SER A 25 -27.09 -41.13 7.54
CA SER A 25 -26.19 -41.86 8.40
C SER A 25 -25.64 -43.06 7.67
N ALA A 26 -24.37 -43.01 7.30
CA ALA A 26 -23.72 -44.12 6.63
C ALA A 26 -23.42 -45.27 7.62
N LYS A 27 -23.27 -44.96 8.92
CA LYS A 27 -23.08 -45.94 9.99
C LYS A 27 -24.38 -46.66 10.35
N GLU A 28 -25.48 -45.91 10.46
CA GLU A 28 -26.79 -46.45 10.83
C GLU A 28 -27.65 -46.84 9.62
N THR A 29 -27.12 -46.70 8.40
CA THR A 29 -27.73 -47.18 7.14
C THR A 29 -29.13 -46.60 6.86
N HIS A 30 -29.35 -45.33 7.17
CA HIS A 30 -30.63 -44.67 6.98
C HIS A 30 -30.51 -43.28 6.34
N VAL A 31 -31.59 -42.85 5.69
CA VAL A 31 -31.78 -41.53 5.10
C VAL A 31 -32.99 -40.87 5.77
N SER A 32 -32.81 -39.65 6.27
CA SER A 32 -33.84 -38.90 7.00
C SER A 32 -34.04 -37.52 6.36
N LEU A 33 -35.29 -37.13 6.12
CA LEU A 33 -35.67 -35.80 5.63
C LEU A 33 -36.32 -35.00 6.76
N PHE A 34 -35.92 -33.75 6.92
CA PHE A 34 -36.40 -32.85 7.95
C PHE A 34 -36.97 -31.55 7.36
N ASN A 35 -37.99 -31.01 8.01
CA ASN A 35 -38.54 -29.68 7.76
C ASN A 35 -38.13 -28.71 8.88
N VAL A 36 -37.75 -27.49 8.54
CA VAL A 36 -37.25 -26.47 9.47
C VAL A 36 -38.42 -25.58 9.91
N LYS A 37 -38.63 -25.43 11.23
CA LYS A 37 -39.75 -24.66 11.80
C LYS A 37 -39.39 -23.26 12.24
N ASP A 38 -38.20 -23.07 12.80
CA ASP A 38 -37.73 -21.77 13.29
C ASP A 38 -36.21 -21.71 13.25
N PHE A 39 -35.67 -20.56 12.85
CA PHE A 39 -34.24 -20.28 12.75
C PHE A 39 -33.90 -18.98 13.46
N ASN A 40 -33.26 -19.09 14.63
CA ASN A 40 -32.84 -17.93 15.42
C ASN A 40 -31.31 -17.73 15.35
N ASN A 41 -30.88 -16.68 14.65
CA ASN A 41 -29.46 -16.29 14.47
C ASN A 41 -28.69 -16.07 15.79
N LYS A 42 -29.37 -15.84 16.92
CA LYS A 42 -28.72 -15.56 18.22
C LYS A 42 -28.33 -16.82 18.99
N LYS A 43 -28.77 -18.01 18.56
CA LYS A 43 -28.43 -19.30 19.19
C LYS A 43 -28.06 -20.33 18.12
N PRO A 44 -26.76 -20.45 17.75
CA PRO A 44 -26.30 -21.39 16.72
C PRO A 44 -26.52 -22.87 17.07
N GLU A 45 -26.93 -23.18 18.31
CA GLU A 45 -27.11 -24.54 18.84
C GLU A 45 -28.52 -25.13 18.66
N SER A 46 -29.50 -24.43 18.07
CA SER A 46 -30.87 -24.97 17.98
C SER A 46 -31.58 -24.63 16.67
N ILE A 47 -31.26 -25.36 15.58
CA ILE A 47 -32.21 -25.50 14.47
C ILE A 47 -33.37 -26.36 14.97
N HIS A 48 -34.57 -25.80 14.98
CA HIS A 48 -35.77 -26.58 15.33
C HIS A 48 -36.29 -27.26 14.06
N SER A 49 -36.14 -28.58 13.99
CA SER A 49 -36.52 -29.37 12.82
C SER A 49 -37.43 -30.54 13.18
N GLU A 50 -38.38 -30.87 12.29
CA GLU A 50 -39.26 -32.03 12.41
C GLU A 50 -38.92 -33.10 11.36
N LEU A 51 -38.98 -34.38 11.73
CA LEU A 51 -38.75 -35.49 10.82
C LEU A 51 -39.98 -35.67 9.90
N VAL A 52 -39.75 -35.66 8.58
CA VAL A 52 -40.78 -35.81 7.55
C VAL A 52 -40.80 -37.23 6.98
N PHE A 53 -39.62 -37.79 6.72
CA PHE A 53 -39.48 -39.10 6.10
C PHE A 53 -38.22 -39.78 6.61
N LYS A 54 -38.27 -41.10 6.85
CA LYS A 54 -37.11 -41.90 7.21
C LYS A 54 -37.13 -43.23 6.46
N LYS A 55 -36.06 -43.54 5.74
CA LYS A 55 -35.83 -44.85 5.12
C LYS A 55 -34.66 -45.53 5.80
N GLU A 56 -34.94 -46.64 6.47
CA GLU A 56 -33.94 -47.46 7.15
C GLU A 56 -33.51 -48.68 6.32
N LYS A 57 -32.45 -49.35 6.78
CA LYS A 57 -31.92 -50.61 6.22
C LYS A 57 -31.41 -50.48 4.78
N ILE A 58 -30.67 -49.40 4.49
CA ILE A 58 -29.96 -49.21 3.21
C ILE A 58 -28.49 -49.59 3.42
N PRO A 59 -28.08 -50.84 3.15
CA PRO A 59 -26.74 -51.30 3.51
C PRO A 59 -25.66 -50.61 2.66
N HIS A 60 -24.56 -50.27 3.33
CA HIS A 60 -23.29 -49.84 2.72
C HIS A 60 -23.42 -48.63 1.76
N ILE A 61 -24.01 -47.53 2.23
CA ILE A 61 -24.05 -46.26 1.49
C ILE A 61 -22.64 -45.70 1.30
N LYS A 62 -22.26 -45.37 0.07
CA LYS A 62 -20.94 -44.82 -0.29
C LYS A 62 -21.00 -43.40 -0.85
N CYS A 63 -22.02 -43.10 -1.65
CA CYS A 63 -22.26 -41.78 -2.22
C CYS A 63 -23.75 -41.54 -2.41
N PHE A 64 -24.14 -40.28 -2.62
CA PHE A 64 -25.53 -39.92 -2.84
C PHE A 64 -25.63 -38.60 -3.61
N ASP A 65 -26.80 -38.34 -4.18
CA ASP A 65 -27.16 -37.03 -4.73
C ASP A 65 -28.67 -36.79 -4.63
N TRP A 66 -29.07 -35.53 -4.51
CA TRP A 66 -30.47 -35.12 -4.45
C TRP A 66 -30.86 -34.49 -5.77
N SER A 67 -31.93 -34.98 -6.40
CA SER A 67 -32.41 -34.48 -7.68
C SER A 67 -32.61 -32.96 -7.65
N PRO A 68 -32.01 -32.22 -8.60
CA PRO A 68 -32.20 -30.78 -8.72
C PRO A 68 -33.54 -30.40 -9.36
N SER A 69 -34.28 -31.36 -9.95
CA SER A 69 -35.55 -31.12 -10.64
C SER A 69 -36.77 -31.62 -9.85
N GLU A 70 -36.61 -32.68 -9.05
CA GLU A 70 -37.71 -33.34 -8.34
C GLU A 70 -37.41 -33.36 -6.83
N PRO A 71 -38.23 -32.74 -5.96
CA PRO A 71 -37.93 -32.60 -4.54
C PRO A 71 -37.95 -33.90 -3.76
N ASP A 72 -38.72 -34.89 -4.22
CA ASP A 72 -38.88 -36.18 -3.55
C ASP A 72 -37.83 -37.22 -3.97
N LEU A 73 -36.93 -36.91 -4.91
CA LEU A 73 -36.08 -37.91 -5.56
C LEU A 73 -34.62 -37.84 -5.09
N VAL A 74 -34.12 -38.96 -4.55
CA VAL A 74 -32.73 -39.11 -4.07
C VAL A 74 -32.10 -40.36 -4.66
N ALA A 75 -30.82 -40.29 -5.04
CA ALA A 75 -30.05 -41.44 -5.48
C ALA A 75 -28.98 -41.78 -4.44
N VAL A 76 -28.80 -43.06 -4.16
CA VAL A 76 -27.82 -43.57 -3.20
C VAL A 76 -26.98 -44.65 -3.90
N GLY A 77 -25.67 -44.42 -4.03
CA GLY A 77 -24.73 -45.41 -4.52
C GLY A 77 -24.22 -46.31 -3.38
N LYS A 78 -24.22 -47.62 -3.60
CA LYS A 78 -23.78 -48.62 -2.61
C LYS A 78 -22.34 -49.08 -2.87
N SER A 79 -21.68 -49.61 -1.84
CA SER A 79 -20.35 -50.24 -1.97
C SER A 79 -20.31 -51.45 -2.92
N GLY A 80 -21.46 -52.08 -3.20
CA GLY A 80 -21.60 -53.16 -4.18
C GLY A 80 -21.70 -52.70 -5.64
N GLY A 81 -21.85 -51.39 -5.89
CA GLY A 81 -21.89 -50.79 -7.23
C GLY A 81 -23.28 -50.50 -7.76
N GLU A 82 -24.29 -51.09 -7.13
CA GLU A 82 -25.69 -50.77 -7.35
C GLU A 82 -25.99 -49.34 -6.89
N ALA A 83 -26.86 -48.65 -7.63
CA ALA A 83 -27.47 -47.41 -7.16
C ALA A 83 -28.95 -47.64 -6.85
N LEU A 84 -29.43 -47.00 -5.79
CA LEU A 84 -30.82 -47.03 -5.36
C LEU A 84 -31.42 -45.64 -5.58
N ILE A 85 -32.44 -45.56 -6.42
CA ILE A 85 -33.28 -44.36 -6.54
C ILE A 85 -34.38 -44.48 -5.49
N LEU A 86 -34.54 -43.46 -4.66
CA LEU A 86 -35.49 -43.37 -3.56
C LEU A 86 -36.46 -42.21 -3.80
N ARG A 87 -37.74 -42.45 -3.51
CA ARG A 87 -38.79 -41.43 -3.51
C ARG A 87 -39.25 -41.16 -2.07
N MET A 88 -39.01 -39.97 -1.55
CA MET A 88 -39.27 -39.56 -0.17
C MET A 88 -40.73 -39.11 0.04
N ARG A 89 -41.70 -39.96 -0.33
CA ARG A 89 -43.14 -39.69 -0.11
C ARG A 89 -43.66 -40.39 1.15
N SER A 90 -44.57 -39.71 1.86
CA SER A 90 -45.17 -40.15 3.14
C SER A 90 -46.22 -41.28 3.03
N SER A 91 -46.20 -42.13 2.00
CA SER A 91 -47.22 -43.19 1.83
C SER A 91 -46.69 -44.56 2.23
N GLU A 92 -47.32 -45.18 3.22
CA GLU A 92 -46.90 -46.43 3.87
C GLU A 92 -46.93 -47.69 2.98
N ASN A 93 -47.50 -47.64 1.75
CA ASN A 93 -47.79 -48.83 0.94
C ASN A 93 -47.26 -48.82 -0.52
N ALA A 94 -46.37 -47.89 -0.90
CA ALA A 94 -45.78 -47.87 -2.25
C ALA A 94 -44.33 -48.37 -2.26
N GLU A 95 -43.93 -49.16 -3.28
CA GLU A 95 -42.53 -49.41 -3.60
C GLU A 95 -41.84 -48.08 -3.96
N ASN A 96 -41.31 -47.41 -2.94
CA ASN A 96 -40.71 -46.08 -3.04
C ASN A 96 -39.23 -46.13 -3.46
N SER A 97 -38.75 -47.25 -4.01
CA SER A 97 -37.35 -47.42 -4.35
C SER A 97 -37.12 -48.29 -5.58
N ILE A 98 -36.20 -47.88 -6.45
CA ILE A 98 -35.78 -48.57 -7.67
C ILE A 98 -34.29 -48.89 -7.57
N SER A 99 -33.94 -50.17 -7.65
CA SER A 99 -32.53 -50.60 -7.72
C SER A 99 -32.04 -50.60 -9.18
N LEU A 100 -30.90 -49.98 -9.42
CA LEU A 100 -30.17 -49.98 -10.69
C LEU A 100 -28.98 -50.95 -10.57
N PRO A 101 -29.04 -52.10 -11.27
CA PRO A 101 -28.04 -53.15 -11.12
C PRO A 101 -26.71 -52.79 -11.81
N VAL A 102 -25.64 -53.44 -11.37
CA VAL A 102 -24.32 -53.37 -12.00
C VAL A 102 -23.92 -54.76 -12.51
N LYS A 103 -23.24 -54.81 -13.66
CA LYS A 103 -22.79 -56.08 -14.29
C LYS A 103 -21.78 -56.85 -13.44
N HIS A 104 -20.84 -56.12 -12.81
CA HIS A 104 -19.81 -56.68 -11.94
C HIS A 104 -19.79 -55.91 -10.62
N GLN A 105 -19.85 -56.62 -9.51
CA GLN A 105 -19.82 -56.04 -8.16
C GLN A 105 -18.51 -55.25 -7.94
N ARG A 106 -18.64 -53.96 -7.66
CA ARG A 106 -17.53 -53.00 -7.50
C ARG A 106 -18.01 -51.72 -6.81
N GLY A 107 -17.16 -50.88 -6.25
CA GLY A 107 -17.63 -49.69 -5.54
C GLY A 107 -18.33 -48.66 -6.45
N CYS A 108 -19.45 -48.11 -6.00
CA CYS A 108 -20.05 -46.90 -6.56
C CYS A 108 -19.46 -45.66 -5.89
N ASN A 109 -18.59 -44.94 -6.58
CA ASN A 109 -17.83 -43.82 -6.03
C ASN A 109 -18.61 -42.50 -6.06
N SER A 110 -19.46 -42.30 -7.06
CA SER A 110 -20.22 -41.06 -7.21
C SER A 110 -21.51 -41.32 -7.98
N VAL A 111 -22.58 -40.64 -7.59
CA VAL A 111 -23.83 -40.55 -8.33
C VAL A 111 -24.14 -39.07 -8.52
N ALA A 112 -24.73 -38.69 -9.66
CA ALA A 112 -25.10 -37.30 -9.93
C ALA A 112 -26.34 -37.22 -10.81
N PHE A 113 -27.33 -36.41 -10.42
CA PHE A 113 -28.49 -36.11 -11.23
C PHE A 113 -28.24 -34.93 -12.18
N SER A 114 -28.85 -35.02 -13.35
CA SER A 114 -28.98 -33.94 -14.32
C SER A 114 -30.36 -33.30 -14.22
N ARG A 115 -30.44 -32.00 -14.51
CA ARG A 115 -31.73 -31.30 -14.69
C ARG A 115 -32.53 -31.83 -15.89
N ALA A 116 -31.89 -32.54 -16.82
CA ALA A 116 -32.54 -33.19 -17.96
C ALA A 116 -33.10 -34.59 -17.65
N GLY A 117 -33.13 -35.01 -16.37
CA GLY A 117 -33.70 -36.30 -15.96
C GLY A 117 -32.75 -37.50 -16.09
N PHE A 118 -31.46 -37.26 -16.32
CA PHE A 118 -30.45 -38.32 -16.30
C PHE A 118 -29.86 -38.52 -14.91
N LEU A 119 -29.43 -39.75 -14.63
CA LEU A 119 -28.62 -40.12 -13.48
C LEU A 119 -27.32 -40.75 -13.96
N ALA A 120 -26.19 -40.15 -13.60
CA ALA A 120 -24.87 -40.70 -13.85
C ALA A 120 -24.38 -41.51 -12.64
N ILE A 121 -23.78 -42.67 -12.89
CA ILE A 121 -23.21 -43.56 -11.88
C ILE A 121 -21.73 -43.79 -12.23
N GLY A 122 -20.85 -43.42 -11.31
CA GLY A 122 -19.40 -43.58 -11.39
C GLY A 122 -18.93 -44.75 -10.54
N LEU A 123 -18.20 -45.66 -11.18
CA LEU A 123 -17.83 -46.95 -10.61
C LEU A 123 -16.32 -47.14 -10.54
N ASP A 124 -15.90 -48.07 -9.69
CA ASP A 124 -14.53 -48.57 -9.65
C ASP A 124 -14.12 -49.26 -10.95
N LYS A 125 -12.81 -49.34 -11.18
CA LYS A 125 -12.26 -49.97 -12.38
C LYS A 125 -12.49 -51.47 -12.37
N VAL A 126 -13.12 -51.97 -13.45
CA VAL A 126 -13.14 -53.39 -13.81
C VAL A 126 -12.64 -53.53 -15.25
N ARG A 127 -11.82 -54.56 -15.51
CA ARG A 127 -11.33 -54.83 -16.87
C ARG A 127 -12.51 -55.19 -17.78
N ASN A 128 -12.52 -54.64 -18.99
CA ASN A 128 -13.51 -54.91 -20.03
C ASN A 128 -14.95 -54.51 -19.64
N ASP A 129 -15.12 -53.54 -18.73
CA ASP A 129 -16.41 -52.93 -18.43
C ASP A 129 -16.30 -51.40 -18.39
N PHE A 130 -17.42 -50.72 -18.61
CA PHE A 130 -17.51 -49.27 -18.55
C PHE A 130 -17.75 -48.81 -17.11
N CYS A 131 -17.08 -47.73 -16.71
CA CYS A 131 -17.12 -47.27 -15.32
C CYS A 131 -17.99 -46.02 -15.12
N LEU A 132 -18.48 -45.41 -16.20
CA LEU A 132 -19.46 -44.33 -16.16
C LEU A 132 -20.75 -44.78 -16.86
N ASN A 133 -21.82 -45.01 -16.09
CA ASN A 133 -23.12 -45.46 -16.61
C ASN A 133 -24.15 -44.33 -16.49
N ILE A 134 -24.86 -44.03 -17.58
CA ILE A 134 -25.89 -43.00 -17.65
C ILE A 134 -27.26 -43.66 -17.76
N TRP A 135 -28.19 -43.25 -16.92
CA TRP A 135 -29.55 -43.77 -16.83
C TRP A 135 -30.55 -42.64 -17.03
N ASP A 136 -31.64 -42.90 -17.75
CA ASP A 136 -32.80 -42.02 -17.79
C ASP A 136 -33.76 -42.41 -16.66
N VAL A 137 -33.92 -41.55 -15.66
CA VAL A 137 -34.71 -41.83 -14.45
C VAL A 137 -36.18 -42.09 -14.79
N ASN A 138 -36.76 -41.34 -15.73
CA ASN A 138 -38.16 -41.44 -16.09
C ASN A 138 -38.46 -42.78 -16.77
N SER A 139 -37.55 -43.25 -17.61
CA SER A 139 -37.67 -44.55 -18.30
C SER A 139 -37.68 -45.74 -17.34
N GLN A 140 -37.03 -45.63 -16.17
CA GLN A 140 -36.91 -46.76 -15.22
C GLN A 140 -38.17 -46.99 -14.40
N TRP A 141 -38.95 -45.94 -14.12
CA TRP A 141 -40.20 -46.04 -13.36
C TRP A 141 -41.34 -46.62 -14.21
N GLY A 142 -41.36 -46.31 -15.53
CA GLY A 142 -42.36 -46.83 -16.48
C GLY A 142 -42.26 -48.34 -16.76
N GLN A 143 -41.08 -48.94 -16.61
CA GLN A 143 -40.87 -50.38 -16.85
C GLN A 143 -41.46 -51.30 -15.77
N SER A 144 -41.94 -50.76 -14.64
CA SER A 144 -42.56 -51.56 -13.57
C SER A 144 -44.03 -51.94 -13.85
N THR A 145 -44.66 -51.47 -14.94
CA THR A 145 -46.13 -51.59 -15.15
C THR A 145 -46.57 -52.05 -16.55
N SER A 146 -45.89 -53.02 -17.17
CA SER A 146 -46.37 -53.59 -18.44
C SER A 146 -46.49 -55.11 -18.42
N SER A 147 -47.57 -55.60 -17.82
CA SER A 147 -48.34 -56.72 -18.36
C SER A 147 -49.70 -56.18 -18.86
N ALA A 148 -50.00 -56.47 -20.12
CA ALA A 148 -51.26 -56.27 -20.86
C ALA A 148 -51.55 -54.92 -21.56
N SER A 149 -51.71 -55.08 -22.89
CA SER A 149 -52.63 -54.41 -23.81
C SER A 149 -52.22 -53.15 -24.60
N SER A 150 -52.19 -53.40 -25.91
CA SER A 150 -52.24 -52.53 -27.09
C SER A 150 -53.19 -51.32 -27.03
N VAL A 151 -52.79 -50.19 -27.63
CA VAL A 151 -53.35 -49.61 -28.88
C VAL A 151 -52.53 -48.34 -29.23
N VAL A 152 -52.08 -48.24 -30.48
CA VAL A 152 -51.51 -47.02 -31.11
C VAL A 152 -52.63 -46.32 -31.90
N PRO A 153 -52.51 -45.01 -32.25
CA PRO A 153 -51.93 -44.67 -33.58
C PRO A 153 -51.07 -43.38 -33.57
N SER A 154 -49.82 -43.42 -34.07
CA SER A 154 -49.32 -42.90 -35.38
C SER A 154 -48.87 -41.43 -35.32
N THR A 155 -47.72 -40.91 -35.82
CA THR A 155 -46.62 -41.28 -36.77
C THR A 155 -45.67 -40.02 -36.86
N PRO A 156 -44.60 -39.90 -37.70
CA PRO A 156 -43.41 -40.76 -37.86
C PRO A 156 -42.03 -40.02 -38.04
N SER A 157 -40.95 -40.85 -38.15
CA SER A 157 -39.69 -40.67 -38.92
C SER A 157 -38.47 -40.05 -38.21
N SER A 158 -37.22 -40.52 -38.33
CA SER A 158 -36.56 -41.68 -38.98
C SER A 158 -35.05 -41.55 -38.63
N LEU A 159 -34.35 -42.54 -38.06
CA LEU A 159 -33.42 -43.45 -38.76
C LEU A 159 -32.82 -44.40 -37.69
N ARG A 160 -33.04 -45.71 -37.81
CA ARG A 160 -32.33 -46.77 -37.05
C ARG A 160 -31.48 -47.58 -38.02
N GLY A 161 -30.21 -47.76 -37.68
CA GLY A 161 -29.34 -48.82 -38.18
C GLY A 161 -29.17 -49.90 -37.10
N ILE A 162 -29.70 -51.08 -37.40
CA ILE A 162 -29.28 -52.46 -37.06
C ILE A 162 -28.48 -52.68 -35.77
N SER A 163 -29.07 -53.45 -34.84
CA SER A 163 -28.36 -54.43 -34.02
C SER A 163 -29.24 -55.67 -33.77
N THR A 164 -28.77 -56.79 -34.30
CA THR A 164 -29.27 -58.15 -34.08
C THR A 164 -28.74 -58.71 -32.75
N ALA A 165 -29.63 -59.16 -31.86
CA ALA A 165 -29.52 -60.41 -31.10
C ALA A 165 -30.67 -60.49 -30.07
N ALA A 166 -31.49 -61.53 -30.20
CA ALA A 166 -32.60 -61.85 -29.31
C ALA A 166 -32.13 -62.69 -28.10
N GLY A 167 -32.80 -62.50 -26.95
CA GLY A 167 -32.96 -63.54 -25.92
C GLY A 167 -32.23 -63.34 -24.59
N ALA A 168 -32.80 -62.56 -23.66
CA ALA A 168 -32.73 -62.79 -22.21
C ALA A 168 -33.77 -61.89 -21.49
N ALA A 169 -34.39 -62.40 -20.42
CA ALA A 169 -35.38 -61.70 -19.60
C ALA A 169 -34.94 -60.28 -19.17
N GLY A 170 -35.90 -59.35 -19.11
CA GLY A 170 -35.71 -57.90 -19.03
C GLY A 170 -34.85 -57.40 -17.87
N THR A 171 -33.53 -57.34 -18.09
CA THR A 171 -32.59 -56.65 -17.22
C THR A 171 -32.55 -55.16 -17.61
N ARG A 172 -32.76 -54.27 -16.63
CA ARG A 172 -32.58 -52.83 -16.81
C ARG A 172 -31.14 -52.55 -17.25
N GLN A 173 -30.96 -51.86 -18.37
CA GLN A 173 -29.65 -51.52 -18.93
C GLN A 173 -29.44 -50.00 -18.93
N PRO A 174 -28.19 -49.52 -18.75
CA PRO A 174 -27.89 -48.10 -18.85
C PRO A 174 -28.10 -47.60 -20.27
N GLN A 175 -28.55 -46.35 -20.41
CA GLN A 175 -28.77 -45.69 -21.69
C GLN A 175 -27.44 -45.41 -22.42
N LYS A 176 -26.40 -45.04 -21.67
CA LYS A 176 -25.06 -44.79 -22.21
C LYS A 176 -24.00 -45.30 -21.26
N GLN A 177 -22.93 -45.85 -21.83
CA GLN A 177 -21.79 -46.35 -21.08
C GLN A 177 -20.52 -45.67 -21.61
N LEU A 178 -19.75 -45.06 -20.71
CA LEU A 178 -18.59 -44.23 -20.98
C LEU A 178 -17.41 -44.65 -20.08
N ALA A 179 -16.20 -44.15 -20.39
CA ALA A 179 -14.97 -44.43 -19.64
C ALA A 179 -14.69 -45.94 -19.49
N ALA A 180 -14.30 -46.58 -20.60
CA ALA A 180 -13.98 -48.00 -20.64
C ALA A 180 -12.76 -48.33 -19.77
N SER A 181 -12.93 -49.20 -18.76
CA SER A 181 -11.85 -49.65 -17.86
C SER A 181 -11.08 -48.51 -17.14
N GLU A 182 -11.67 -47.32 -17.01
CA GLU A 182 -11.11 -46.18 -16.28
C GLU A 182 -11.98 -45.87 -15.06
N MET A 183 -11.42 -45.95 -13.84
CA MET A 183 -12.15 -45.62 -12.60
C MET A 183 -12.74 -44.20 -12.66
N ILE A 184 -13.97 -44.06 -12.16
CA ILE A 184 -14.61 -42.76 -11.95
C ILE A 184 -14.59 -42.41 -10.46
N SER A 185 -14.00 -41.28 -10.10
CA SER A 185 -13.84 -40.84 -8.70
C SER A 185 -14.94 -39.89 -8.22
N ALA A 186 -15.37 -38.97 -9.07
CA ALA A 186 -16.38 -37.96 -8.78
C ALA A 186 -17.08 -37.54 -10.08
N ILE A 187 -18.35 -37.16 -10.00
CA ILE A 187 -19.17 -36.70 -11.13
C ILE A 187 -19.97 -35.47 -10.70
N GLN A 188 -20.08 -34.47 -11.58
CA GLN A 188 -21.02 -33.37 -11.41
C GLN A 188 -21.58 -32.93 -12.78
N PHE A 189 -22.89 -32.71 -12.87
CA PHE A 189 -23.52 -32.12 -14.05
C PHE A 189 -23.44 -30.59 -14.01
N PHE A 190 -23.21 -29.98 -15.17
CA PHE A 190 -23.42 -28.55 -15.35
C PHE A 190 -24.92 -28.26 -15.37
N THR A 191 -25.32 -27.14 -14.76
CA THR A 191 -26.73 -26.73 -14.70
C THR A 191 -27.16 -25.84 -15.87
N ASP A 192 -26.23 -25.14 -16.53
CA ASP A 192 -26.48 -24.39 -17.77
C ASP A 192 -26.55 -25.30 -18.99
N GLN A 193 -25.79 -26.39 -18.97
CA GLN A 193 -25.80 -27.43 -20.00
C GLN A 193 -26.08 -28.79 -19.36
N PRO A 194 -27.36 -29.15 -19.15
CA PRO A 194 -27.73 -30.32 -18.36
C PRO A 194 -27.31 -31.66 -18.99
N HIS A 195 -26.96 -31.67 -20.28
CA HIS A 195 -26.41 -32.85 -20.96
C HIS A 195 -24.89 -33.00 -20.81
N VAL A 196 -24.21 -32.05 -20.16
CA VAL A 196 -22.76 -32.07 -20.00
C VAL A 196 -22.42 -32.36 -18.54
N LEU A 197 -21.53 -33.32 -18.32
CA LEU A 197 -21.01 -33.66 -17.00
C LEU A 197 -19.49 -33.58 -16.99
N VAL A 198 -18.92 -33.23 -15.85
CA VAL A 198 -17.49 -33.36 -15.57
C VAL A 198 -17.26 -34.53 -14.62
N ALA A 199 -16.26 -35.35 -14.91
CA ALA A 199 -15.91 -36.51 -14.11
C ALA A 199 -14.40 -36.63 -13.90
N GLY A 200 -14.00 -37.11 -12.73
CA GLY A 200 -12.64 -37.56 -12.48
C GLY A 200 -12.43 -38.97 -13.05
N VAL A 201 -11.49 -39.11 -13.99
CA VAL A 201 -11.29 -40.33 -14.80
C VAL A 201 -9.87 -40.85 -14.69
N GLY A 202 -9.72 -42.15 -14.42
CA GLY A 202 -8.45 -42.88 -14.59
C GLY A 202 -7.31 -42.41 -13.69
N GLN A 203 -7.63 -41.82 -12.53
CA GLN A 203 -6.67 -41.29 -11.54
C GLN A 203 -5.81 -40.09 -11.97
N ARG A 204 -6.04 -39.52 -13.16
CA ARG A 204 -5.12 -38.53 -13.74
C ARG A 204 -5.77 -37.47 -14.62
N PHE A 205 -7.09 -37.52 -14.79
CA PHE A 205 -7.80 -36.56 -15.62
C PHE A 205 -9.10 -36.10 -14.96
N LEU A 206 -9.44 -34.83 -15.15
CA LEU A 206 -10.84 -34.40 -15.19
C LEU A 206 -11.27 -34.37 -16.66
N LYS A 207 -12.37 -35.03 -16.98
CA LYS A 207 -12.92 -35.08 -18.34
C LYS A 207 -14.36 -34.57 -18.33
N ALA A 208 -14.70 -33.67 -19.24
CA ALA A 208 -16.09 -33.29 -19.48
C ALA A 208 -16.66 -34.11 -20.63
N PHE A 209 -17.83 -34.71 -20.46
CA PHE A 209 -18.52 -35.48 -21.49
C PHE A 209 -19.83 -34.79 -21.86
N ASP A 210 -20.08 -34.62 -23.16
CA ASP A 210 -21.39 -34.24 -23.68
C ASP A 210 -22.19 -35.50 -24.00
N LEU A 211 -23.32 -35.68 -23.34
CA LEU A 211 -24.16 -36.86 -23.51
C LEU A 211 -24.81 -36.93 -24.90
N ARG A 212 -24.91 -35.80 -25.61
CA ARG A 212 -25.47 -35.72 -26.96
C ARG A 212 -24.51 -36.28 -28.02
N ASP A 213 -23.21 -36.34 -27.72
CA ASP A 213 -22.21 -36.88 -28.65
C ASP A 213 -22.13 -38.41 -28.55
N ASN A 214 -22.51 -39.12 -29.61
CA ASN A 214 -22.47 -40.59 -29.65
C ASN A 214 -21.06 -41.17 -29.77
N SER A 215 -20.01 -40.37 -29.99
CA SER A 215 -18.63 -40.84 -30.10
C SER A 215 -18.09 -41.47 -28.81
N GLY A 216 -18.64 -41.05 -27.65
CA GLY A 216 -18.15 -41.42 -26.33
C GLY A 216 -16.83 -40.75 -25.94
N SER A 217 -16.33 -39.82 -26.76
CA SER A 217 -15.13 -39.03 -26.48
C SER A 217 -15.44 -37.86 -25.51
N PRO A 218 -14.46 -37.44 -24.69
CA PRO A 218 -14.64 -36.27 -23.82
C PRO A 218 -14.56 -34.97 -24.62
N ALA A 219 -15.48 -34.04 -24.35
CA ALA A 219 -15.50 -32.69 -24.92
C ALA A 219 -14.36 -31.81 -24.37
N LEU A 220 -14.01 -31.96 -23.08
CA LEU A 220 -12.89 -31.25 -22.45
C LEU A 220 -12.04 -32.24 -21.64
N ASN A 221 -10.74 -31.96 -21.54
CA ASN A 221 -9.80 -32.79 -20.80
C ASN A 221 -8.80 -31.92 -20.02
N PHE A 222 -8.61 -32.22 -18.75
CA PHE A 222 -7.68 -31.55 -17.84
C PHE A 222 -6.75 -32.60 -17.19
N PRO A 223 -5.47 -32.64 -17.54
CA PRO A 223 -4.48 -33.52 -16.90
C PRO A 223 -4.22 -33.08 -15.45
N THR A 224 -4.69 -33.87 -14.48
CA THR A 224 -4.54 -33.55 -13.06
C THR A 224 -4.82 -34.74 -12.15
N ARG A 225 -4.20 -34.75 -10.97
CA ARG A 225 -4.52 -35.71 -9.89
C ARG A 225 -5.64 -35.20 -8.97
N LEU A 226 -6.11 -33.96 -9.15
CA LEU A 226 -7.19 -33.34 -8.38
C LEU A 226 -8.55 -33.82 -8.92
N ILE A 227 -8.89 -35.08 -8.71
CA ILE A 227 -10.04 -35.74 -9.37
C ILE A 227 -11.22 -36.03 -8.43
N HIS A 228 -11.15 -35.58 -7.17
CA HIS A 228 -12.17 -35.79 -6.15
C HIS A 228 -12.95 -34.49 -5.88
N GLY A 229 -14.07 -34.59 -5.16
CA GLY A 229 -14.78 -33.43 -4.60
C GLY A 229 -15.22 -32.38 -5.63
N ILE A 230 -15.65 -32.79 -6.83
CA ILE A 230 -15.99 -31.84 -7.89
C ILE A 230 -17.25 -31.05 -7.51
N THR A 231 -17.17 -29.72 -7.54
CA THR A 231 -18.32 -28.83 -7.32
C THR A 231 -18.22 -27.64 -8.27
N ILE A 232 -19.36 -27.13 -8.74
CA ILE A 232 -19.44 -26.12 -9.81
C ILE A 232 -19.97 -24.82 -9.21
N ASP A 233 -19.34 -23.70 -9.59
CA ASP A 233 -19.76 -22.36 -9.17
C ASP A 233 -21.07 -21.93 -9.84
N ARG A 234 -21.76 -20.94 -9.26
CA ARG A 234 -22.97 -20.34 -9.84
C ARG A 234 -22.73 -19.76 -11.24
N HIS A 235 -21.54 -19.23 -11.53
CA HIS A 235 -21.18 -18.75 -12.87
C HIS A 235 -20.92 -19.88 -13.88
N GLN A 236 -20.79 -21.13 -13.43
CA GLN A 236 -20.66 -22.39 -14.18
C GLN A 236 -19.49 -22.54 -15.15
N ASN A 237 -18.77 -21.45 -15.44
CA ASN A 237 -17.50 -21.50 -16.12
C ASN A 237 -16.38 -21.99 -15.20
N TYR A 238 -16.55 -21.78 -13.88
CA TYR A 238 -15.63 -22.21 -12.85
C TYR A 238 -16.15 -23.45 -12.12
N PHE A 239 -15.24 -24.36 -11.83
CA PHE A 239 -15.50 -25.51 -10.96
C PHE A 239 -14.25 -25.84 -10.15
N SER A 240 -14.42 -26.43 -8.98
CA SER A 240 -13.31 -26.82 -8.11
C SER A 240 -13.19 -28.33 -8.03
N SER A 241 -11.98 -28.79 -7.72
CA SER A 241 -11.71 -30.19 -7.44
C SER A 241 -10.54 -30.34 -6.48
N CYS A 242 -10.44 -31.49 -5.83
CA CYS A 242 -9.40 -31.79 -4.84
C CYS A 242 -8.72 -33.15 -5.08
N SER A 243 -7.56 -33.36 -4.46
CA SER A 243 -6.94 -34.68 -4.34
C SER A 243 -7.25 -35.33 -3.00
N GLU A 244 -6.97 -36.63 -2.89
CA GLU A 244 -6.98 -37.33 -1.61
C GLU A 244 -5.91 -36.78 -0.65
N ASP A 245 -4.82 -36.21 -1.17
CA ASP A 245 -3.69 -35.69 -0.37
C ASP A 245 -3.92 -34.26 0.17
N GLY A 246 -5.13 -33.69 0.01
CA GLY A 246 -5.49 -32.39 0.57
C GLY A 246 -5.12 -31.16 -0.28
N TYR A 247 -4.80 -31.35 -1.57
CA TYR A 247 -4.67 -30.24 -2.52
C TYR A 247 -6.01 -29.92 -3.17
N MET A 248 -6.22 -28.67 -3.56
CA MET A 248 -7.38 -28.26 -4.36
C MET A 248 -7.03 -27.19 -5.39
N ALA A 249 -7.87 -27.08 -6.43
CA ALA A 249 -7.75 -26.06 -7.47
C ALA A 249 -9.11 -25.68 -8.04
N ILE A 250 -9.15 -24.50 -8.66
CA ILE A 250 -10.26 -24.00 -9.48
C ILE A 250 -9.87 -24.09 -10.95
N TRP A 251 -10.80 -24.54 -11.76
CA TRP A 251 -10.66 -24.75 -13.19
C TRP A 251 -11.59 -23.82 -13.95
N ASP A 252 -11.16 -23.34 -15.12
CA ASP A 252 -12.01 -22.59 -16.05
C ASP A 252 -12.23 -23.40 -17.33
N ARG A 253 -13.47 -23.80 -17.56
CA ARG A 253 -13.83 -24.66 -18.71
C ARG A 253 -13.70 -23.94 -20.06
N ARG A 254 -13.73 -22.60 -20.09
CA ARG A 254 -13.69 -21.80 -21.34
C ARG A 254 -12.34 -21.90 -22.05
N PHE A 255 -11.27 -22.09 -21.29
CA PHE A 255 -9.89 -22.11 -21.80
C PHE A 255 -9.39 -23.53 -22.12
N ALA A 256 -10.01 -24.56 -21.53
CA ALA A 256 -9.68 -25.95 -21.81
C ALA A 256 -9.86 -26.33 -23.28
N GLY A 257 -10.94 -25.83 -23.92
CA GLY A 257 -11.18 -26.00 -25.36
C GLY A 257 -10.18 -25.26 -26.26
N ARG A 258 -9.37 -24.35 -25.71
CA ARG A 258 -8.31 -23.60 -26.41
C ARG A 258 -6.92 -24.18 -26.18
N GLY A 259 -6.81 -25.36 -25.56
CA GLY A 259 -5.55 -26.04 -25.28
C GLY A 259 -4.86 -25.61 -23.99
N ILE A 260 -5.44 -24.70 -23.21
CA ILE A 260 -4.92 -24.29 -21.90
C ILE A 260 -5.58 -25.18 -20.83
N GLN A 261 -4.83 -26.13 -20.31
CA GLN A 261 -5.34 -27.18 -19.40
C GLN A 261 -4.87 -27.01 -17.95
N GLU A 262 -4.22 -25.88 -17.63
CA GLU A 262 -3.76 -25.53 -16.29
C GLU A 262 -4.90 -25.00 -15.41
N PRO A 263 -4.84 -25.17 -14.08
CA PRO A 263 -5.81 -24.61 -13.16
C PRO A 263 -5.79 -23.07 -13.18
N ALA A 264 -6.96 -22.46 -13.05
CA ALA A 264 -7.12 -21.02 -12.96
C ALA A 264 -6.60 -20.48 -11.62
N LEU A 265 -6.80 -21.23 -10.53
CA LEU A 265 -6.29 -20.93 -9.20
C LEU A 265 -5.91 -22.24 -8.50
N SER A 266 -4.75 -22.29 -7.85
CA SER A 266 -4.27 -23.47 -7.10
C SER A 266 -4.05 -23.07 -5.65
N PHE A 267 -4.42 -23.95 -4.73
CA PHE A 267 -4.27 -23.69 -3.30
C PHE A 267 -3.12 -24.49 -2.71
N PRO A 268 -2.43 -23.95 -1.70
CA PRO A 268 -1.47 -24.72 -0.93
C PRO A 268 -2.18 -25.89 -0.24
N LYS A 269 -1.39 -26.92 0.10
CA LYS A 269 -1.88 -28.05 0.88
C LYS A 269 -2.34 -27.56 2.26
N ILE A 270 -3.50 -28.01 2.72
CA ILE A 270 -3.98 -27.73 4.08
C ILE A 270 -3.08 -28.49 5.07
N LEU A 271 -2.33 -27.77 5.91
CA LEU A 271 -1.44 -28.33 6.94
C LEU A 271 -2.10 -28.29 8.32
N ASP A 272 -1.71 -29.23 9.20
CA ASP A 272 -2.09 -29.19 10.62
C ASP A 272 -0.97 -28.47 11.39
N ASP A 273 -1.20 -27.23 11.83
CA ASP A 273 -0.19 -26.38 12.48
C ASP A 273 0.10 -26.78 13.94
N HIS A 274 -0.46 -27.89 14.46
CA HIS A 274 -0.43 -28.22 15.90
C HIS A 274 0.48 -29.40 16.31
N HIS A 275 1.55 -29.70 15.56
CA HIS A 275 2.58 -30.67 15.97
C HIS A 275 3.97 -30.02 16.21
N HIS A 276 4.00 -28.96 17.02
CA HIS A 276 5.24 -28.39 17.57
C HIS A 276 5.36 -28.63 19.08
N GLY A 277 5.10 -29.87 19.50
CA GLY A 277 5.30 -30.32 20.88
C GLY A 277 5.72 -31.80 20.93
N MET A 278 7.00 -32.02 21.19
CA MET A 278 7.67 -33.29 21.51
C MET A 278 7.47 -34.50 20.56
N GLY A 279 8.55 -34.82 19.83
CA GLY A 279 8.79 -36.15 19.24
C GLY A 279 8.49 -36.22 17.75
N GLY A 280 9.56 -36.23 16.94
CA GLY A 280 9.49 -36.31 15.48
C GLY A 280 8.79 -37.58 14.96
N ARG A 281 7.48 -37.50 14.76
CA ARG A 281 6.72 -38.40 13.89
C ARG A 281 6.00 -37.58 12.82
N ALA A 282 6.04 -38.09 11.60
CA ALA A 282 5.63 -37.45 10.36
C ALA A 282 4.27 -36.72 10.46
N HIS A 283 4.22 -35.50 9.89
CA HIS A 283 3.00 -34.72 9.70
C HIS A 283 1.87 -35.60 9.15
N SER A 284 0.79 -35.79 9.93
CA SER A 284 -0.39 -36.49 9.40
C SER A 284 -1.01 -35.63 8.31
N VAL A 285 -1.12 -36.15 7.09
CA VAL A 285 -1.68 -35.44 5.95
C VAL A 285 -3.17 -35.19 6.20
N LEU A 286 -3.57 -33.91 6.37
CA LEU A 286 -4.99 -33.55 6.38
C LEU A 286 -5.57 -33.74 4.99
N THR A 287 -6.72 -34.40 4.92
CA THR A 287 -7.43 -34.66 3.67
C THR A 287 -8.71 -33.82 3.64
N ILE A 288 -9.20 -33.50 2.45
CA ILE A 288 -10.44 -32.74 2.28
C ILE A 288 -11.61 -33.72 2.39
N HIS A 289 -12.52 -33.46 3.32
CA HIS A 289 -13.69 -34.28 3.57
C HIS A 289 -14.91 -33.82 2.77
N SER A 290 -15.13 -32.50 2.66
CA SER A 290 -16.21 -31.91 1.85
C SER A 290 -15.74 -30.61 1.20
N LEU A 291 -16.16 -30.38 -0.05
CA LEU A 291 -15.85 -29.20 -0.86
C LEU A 291 -17.12 -28.79 -1.61
N ARG A 292 -17.66 -27.58 -1.38
CA ARG A 292 -18.95 -27.15 -1.95
C ARG A 292 -19.01 -25.64 -2.24
N TYR A 293 -19.42 -25.27 -3.45
CA TYR A 293 -19.81 -23.90 -3.78
C TYR A 293 -21.13 -23.49 -3.12
N ALA A 294 -21.22 -22.22 -2.74
CA ALA A 294 -22.46 -21.59 -2.33
C ALA A 294 -23.38 -21.45 -3.54
N ARG A 295 -24.68 -21.72 -3.32
CA ARG A 295 -25.67 -21.71 -4.40
C ARG A 295 -26.08 -20.30 -4.78
N GLU A 296 -26.33 -19.46 -3.79
CA GLU A 296 -26.87 -18.11 -3.96
C GLU A 296 -25.77 -17.07 -4.17
N ASN A 297 -24.55 -17.34 -3.68
CA ASN A 297 -23.41 -16.43 -3.80
C ASN A 297 -22.34 -17.00 -4.75
N ALA A 298 -22.17 -16.35 -5.91
CA ALA A 298 -21.14 -16.75 -6.87
C ALA A 298 -19.74 -16.56 -6.27
N ALA A 299 -18.78 -17.31 -6.78
CA ALA A 299 -17.38 -17.20 -6.39
C ALA A 299 -17.10 -17.50 -4.90
N THR A 300 -18.04 -18.13 -4.19
CA THR A 300 -17.92 -18.47 -2.76
C THR A 300 -18.00 -19.97 -2.56
N PHE A 301 -17.06 -20.58 -1.83
CA PHE A 301 -17.06 -22.01 -1.57
C PHE A 301 -16.46 -22.36 -0.19
N GLY A 302 -16.86 -23.50 0.35
CA GLY A 302 -16.39 -24.01 1.63
C GLY A 302 -15.57 -25.29 1.46
N VAL A 303 -14.59 -25.47 2.36
CA VAL A 303 -13.69 -26.63 2.41
C VAL A 303 -13.62 -27.16 3.84
N LEU A 304 -14.10 -28.37 4.06
CA LEU A 304 -14.03 -29.05 5.33
C LEU A 304 -12.87 -30.05 5.34
N GLY A 305 -11.91 -29.85 6.24
CA GLY A 305 -10.82 -30.79 6.47
C GLY A 305 -11.23 -31.97 7.38
N THR A 306 -10.47 -33.06 7.36
CA THR A 306 -10.66 -34.19 8.30
C THR A 306 -10.42 -33.85 9.77
N ASN A 307 -9.83 -32.69 10.05
CA ASN A 307 -9.70 -32.12 11.39
C ASN A 307 -11.00 -31.49 11.92
N GLY A 308 -12.05 -31.41 11.11
CA GLY A 308 -13.32 -30.78 11.45
C GLY A 308 -13.33 -29.26 11.30
N VAL A 309 -12.29 -28.67 10.69
CA VAL A 309 -12.21 -27.22 10.43
C VAL A 309 -12.82 -26.91 9.06
N LEU A 310 -13.74 -25.95 9.02
CA LEU A 310 -14.34 -25.43 7.79
C LEU A 310 -13.73 -24.07 7.43
N ASN A 311 -13.06 -24.06 6.28
CA ASN A 311 -12.51 -22.87 5.67
C ASN A 311 -13.45 -22.38 4.57
N LEU A 312 -13.85 -21.12 4.65
CA LEU A 312 -14.73 -20.47 3.70
C LEU A 312 -13.91 -19.51 2.84
N TYR A 313 -14.00 -19.67 1.53
CA TYR A 313 -13.26 -18.90 0.54
C TYR A 313 -14.22 -18.08 -0.29
N GLN A 314 -13.93 -16.79 -0.43
CA GLN A 314 -14.56 -15.91 -1.40
C GLN A 314 -13.53 -15.49 -2.44
N MET A 315 -13.90 -15.54 -3.71
CA MET A 315 -13.03 -15.20 -4.83
C MET A 315 -13.50 -13.92 -5.52
N GLY A 316 -12.54 -13.19 -6.08
CA GLY A 316 -12.76 -12.05 -6.96
C GLY A 316 -12.11 -12.27 -8.32
N THR A 317 -12.57 -11.53 -9.32
CA THR A 317 -11.95 -11.43 -10.64
C THR A 317 -11.32 -10.06 -10.81
N GLN A 318 -10.13 -10.02 -11.40
CA GLN A 318 -9.51 -8.78 -11.87
C GLN A 318 -9.23 -8.91 -13.36
N VAL A 319 -9.73 -7.96 -14.16
CA VAL A 319 -9.31 -7.81 -15.55
C VAL A 319 -7.84 -7.40 -15.50
N ALA A 320 -6.96 -8.18 -16.11
CA ALA A 320 -5.55 -7.82 -16.21
C ALA A 320 -5.41 -6.43 -16.86
N THR A 321 -5.10 -5.42 -16.06
CA THR A 321 -4.81 -4.06 -16.56
C THR A 321 -3.34 -4.00 -16.94
N PRO A 322 -2.99 -3.35 -18.07
CA PRO A 322 -1.61 -3.27 -18.52
C PRO A 322 -0.87 -2.20 -17.70
N VAL A 323 -0.32 -2.54 -16.53
CA VAL A 323 0.58 -1.62 -15.79
C VAL A 323 1.71 -2.39 -15.07
N SER A 324 2.94 -1.98 -15.39
CA SER A 324 4.28 -2.22 -14.81
C SER A 324 4.43 -3.32 -13.74
N THR A 325 5.07 -4.42 -14.13
CA THR A 325 5.60 -5.46 -13.24
C THR A 325 6.94 -5.07 -12.59
N GLU A 326 7.08 -3.83 -12.13
CA GLU A 326 8.18 -3.46 -11.23
C GLU A 326 7.56 -2.88 -9.95
N GLY A 327 7.62 -3.66 -8.86
CA GLY A 327 7.48 -3.09 -7.52
C GLY A 327 6.15 -3.25 -6.78
N ILE A 328 5.51 -4.43 -6.81
CA ILE A 328 4.66 -4.83 -5.68
C ILE A 328 5.07 -6.25 -5.25
N GLY A 329 5.75 -6.31 -4.11
CA GLY A 329 6.19 -7.55 -3.47
C GLY A 329 4.99 -8.43 -3.11
N GLY A 330 4.66 -9.34 -4.02
CA GLY A 330 3.82 -10.50 -3.77
C GLY A 330 4.52 -11.71 -4.36
N VAL A 331 5.20 -12.49 -3.52
CA VAL A 331 6.11 -13.60 -3.88
C VAL A 331 5.40 -14.79 -4.59
N ALA A 332 4.13 -14.66 -5.00
CA ALA A 332 3.38 -15.73 -5.67
C ALA A 332 3.19 -15.55 -7.19
N ALA A 333 3.35 -14.35 -7.76
CA ALA A 333 3.02 -14.11 -9.17
C ALA A 333 4.21 -14.32 -10.15
N VAL A 334 5.45 -14.19 -9.68
CA VAL A 334 6.64 -14.10 -10.56
C VAL A 334 7.19 -15.48 -10.97
N ALA A 335 6.77 -16.58 -10.35
CA ALA A 335 7.34 -17.91 -10.62
C ALA A 335 6.74 -18.67 -11.83
N ARG A 336 5.81 -18.08 -12.61
CA ARG A 336 5.00 -18.87 -13.57
C ARG A 336 5.42 -18.85 -15.05
N PHE A 337 6.34 -18.02 -15.51
CA PHE A 337 6.62 -17.96 -16.95
C PHE A 337 8.12 -17.85 -17.28
N LYS A 338 8.66 -18.91 -17.90
CA LYS A 338 10.04 -18.97 -18.44
C LYS A 338 10.15 -18.45 -19.88
N ASP A 339 9.06 -18.03 -20.52
CA ASP A 339 9.03 -17.68 -21.95
C ASP A 339 8.16 -16.42 -22.22
N PRO A 340 8.77 -15.28 -22.62
CA PRO A 340 8.07 -14.01 -22.87
C PRO A 340 7.10 -14.04 -24.05
N SER A 341 7.28 -14.95 -25.00
CA SER A 341 6.51 -14.96 -26.26
C SER A 341 5.07 -15.47 -26.10
N LYS A 342 4.79 -16.27 -25.07
CA LYS A 342 3.43 -16.74 -24.72
C LYS A 342 2.62 -15.71 -23.94
N LEU A 343 3.25 -14.62 -23.51
CA LEU A 343 2.66 -13.57 -22.67
C LEU A 343 1.71 -12.64 -23.46
N GLU A 344 1.97 -12.41 -24.74
CA GLU A 344 1.16 -11.45 -25.53
C GLU A 344 -0.20 -11.99 -25.99
N ALA A 345 -0.30 -13.30 -26.23
CA ALA A 345 -1.57 -13.92 -26.63
C ALA A 345 -2.55 -14.09 -25.45
N ASP A 346 -2.05 -14.20 -24.21
CA ASP A 346 -2.83 -14.41 -22.98
C ASP A 346 -3.31 -13.08 -22.33
N ARG A 347 -2.70 -11.96 -22.74
CA ARG A 347 -2.88 -10.62 -22.15
C ARG A 347 -4.21 -9.91 -22.46
N LEU A 348 -4.92 -10.30 -23.52
CA LEU A 348 -6.06 -9.50 -24.01
C LEU A 348 -7.42 -9.81 -23.37
N ASN A 349 -7.61 -10.93 -22.65
CA ASN A 349 -8.95 -11.34 -22.17
C ASN A 349 -8.95 -12.24 -20.90
N ARG A 350 -7.83 -12.44 -20.21
CA ARG A 350 -7.79 -13.32 -19.04
C ARG A 350 -8.13 -12.54 -17.77
N GLU A 351 -9.31 -12.82 -17.22
CA GLU A 351 -9.65 -12.45 -15.85
C GLU A 351 -8.78 -13.30 -14.89
N SER A 352 -7.96 -12.64 -14.09
CA SER A 352 -7.19 -13.29 -13.03
C SER A 352 -8.10 -13.53 -11.83
N LEU A 353 -8.19 -14.77 -11.37
CA LEU A 353 -8.87 -15.13 -10.13
C LEU A 353 -7.93 -14.95 -8.94
N PHE A 354 -8.45 -14.37 -7.86
CA PHE A 354 -7.76 -14.26 -6.58
C PHE A 354 -8.73 -14.48 -5.42
N VAL A 355 -8.21 -14.85 -4.26
CA VAL A 355 -8.99 -15.00 -3.02
C VAL A 355 -9.16 -13.63 -2.39
N THR A 356 -10.40 -13.16 -2.25
CA THR A 356 -10.70 -11.87 -1.60
C THR A 356 -10.80 -12.02 -0.09
N LYS A 357 -11.25 -13.18 0.40
CA LYS A 357 -11.41 -13.48 1.83
C LYS A 357 -11.23 -14.97 2.10
N VAL A 358 -10.55 -15.29 3.19
CA VAL A 358 -10.61 -16.59 3.87
C VAL A 358 -11.25 -16.34 5.23
N SER A 359 -12.30 -17.09 5.56
CA SER A 359 -12.92 -17.06 6.88
C SER A 359 -12.92 -18.45 7.45
N GLU A 360 -12.35 -18.60 8.64
CA GLU A 360 -12.55 -19.80 9.44
C GLU A 360 -13.85 -19.64 10.22
N THR A 361 -14.63 -20.71 10.32
CA THR A 361 -15.84 -20.68 11.15
C THR A 361 -15.50 -20.37 12.61
N PRO A 362 -16.35 -19.63 13.35
CA PRO A 362 -16.06 -19.13 14.71
C PRO A 362 -15.79 -20.24 15.76
N PHE A 363 -16.08 -21.50 15.43
CA PHE A 363 -15.79 -22.63 16.31
C PHE A 363 -14.31 -23.01 16.21
N LYS A 364 -13.52 -22.56 17.20
CA LYS A 364 -12.21 -23.15 17.49
C LYS A 364 -12.33 -24.69 17.46
N ARG A 365 -11.33 -25.37 16.89
CA ARG A 365 -11.28 -26.84 16.75
C ARG A 365 -11.88 -27.50 18.00
N PRO A 366 -12.92 -28.33 17.87
CA PRO A 366 -13.67 -28.80 19.02
C PRO A 366 -12.74 -29.56 19.97
N LEU A 367 -12.73 -29.17 21.25
CA LEU A 367 -11.87 -29.77 22.29
C LEU A 367 -12.10 -31.28 22.44
N ARG A 368 -13.28 -31.77 22.05
CA ARG A 368 -13.67 -33.19 22.07
C ARG A 368 -13.88 -33.71 20.66
N TYR A 369 -13.29 -34.86 20.38
CA TYR A 369 -13.38 -35.55 19.09
C TYR A 369 -14.82 -35.84 18.63
N GLU A 370 -15.75 -36.06 19.56
CA GLU A 370 -17.17 -36.31 19.29
C GLU A 370 -17.91 -35.08 18.72
N ASN A 371 -17.39 -33.87 18.97
CA ASN A 371 -17.96 -32.63 18.45
C ASN A 371 -17.33 -32.22 17.11
N THR A 372 -16.46 -33.05 16.52
CA THR A 372 -15.86 -32.77 15.22
C THR A 372 -16.93 -32.72 14.13
N MET A 373 -16.90 -31.66 13.33
CA MET A 373 -17.78 -31.52 12.19
C MET A 373 -17.45 -32.56 11.13
N THR A 374 -18.45 -33.31 10.69
CA THR A 374 -18.32 -34.36 9.66
C THR A 374 -18.88 -33.90 8.33
N SER A 375 -19.83 -32.98 8.28
CA SER A 375 -20.33 -32.46 7.02
C SER A 375 -20.96 -31.08 7.18
N PHE A 376 -21.07 -30.38 6.06
CA PHE A 376 -21.72 -29.09 5.99
C PHE A 376 -22.42 -28.90 4.64
N ASP A 377 -23.38 -27.99 4.60
CA ASP A 377 -23.96 -27.45 3.38
C ASP A 377 -24.33 -25.97 3.54
N TRP A 378 -24.61 -25.31 2.42
CA TRP A 378 -25.08 -23.93 2.39
C TRP A 378 -26.59 -23.87 2.57
N ILE A 379 -27.06 -23.01 3.46
CA ILE A 379 -28.49 -22.70 3.61
C ILE A 379 -28.86 -21.71 2.50
N SER A 380 -29.95 -22.02 1.81
CA SER A 380 -30.54 -21.20 0.75
C SER A 380 -32.03 -21.08 1.06
N ASP A 381 -32.48 -19.86 1.31
CA ASP A 381 -33.88 -19.56 1.65
C ASP A 381 -34.66 -18.94 0.48
N GLY A 382 -34.00 -18.74 -0.67
CA GLY A 382 -34.61 -18.13 -1.84
C GLY A 382 -34.86 -16.63 -1.68
N SER A 383 -34.28 -15.97 -0.66
CA SER A 383 -34.32 -14.52 -0.56
C SER A 383 -33.48 -13.86 -1.67
N SER A 384 -33.81 -12.60 -2.00
CA SER A 384 -33.11 -11.86 -3.06
C SER A 384 -31.70 -11.42 -2.66
N GLU A 385 -31.47 -11.22 -1.35
CA GLU A 385 -30.17 -10.89 -0.76
C GLU A 385 -29.90 -11.78 0.47
N PRO A 386 -29.59 -13.06 0.24
CA PRO A 386 -29.41 -14.00 1.33
C PRO A 386 -28.10 -13.75 2.06
N ASP A 387 -28.18 -13.61 3.37
CA ASP A 387 -27.04 -13.79 4.25
C ASP A 387 -26.40 -15.15 3.98
N LEU A 388 -25.08 -15.15 3.81
CA LEU A 388 -24.32 -16.37 3.56
C LEU A 388 -24.37 -17.24 4.83
N ARG A 389 -25.12 -18.34 4.79
CA ARG A 389 -25.37 -19.20 5.95
C ARG A 389 -24.95 -20.65 5.72
N VAL A 390 -24.50 -21.31 6.78
CA VAL A 390 -24.02 -22.68 6.75
C VAL A 390 -24.82 -23.53 7.73
N ILE A 391 -25.16 -24.75 7.33
CA ILE A 391 -25.63 -25.83 8.21
C ILE A 391 -24.54 -26.89 8.33
N SER A 392 -24.31 -27.39 9.53
CA SER A 392 -23.28 -28.38 9.84
C SER A 392 -23.79 -29.53 10.69
N LEU A 393 -23.18 -30.69 10.51
CA LEU A 393 -23.41 -31.91 11.27
C LEU A 393 -22.11 -32.31 11.99
N ALA A 394 -22.21 -32.51 13.31
CA ALA A 394 -21.15 -33.03 14.16
C ALA A 394 -21.23 -34.56 14.27
N ARG A 395 -20.11 -35.19 14.65
CA ARG A 395 -20.00 -36.65 14.79
C ARG A 395 -20.93 -37.26 15.84
N ASN A 396 -21.33 -36.49 16.85
CA ASN A 396 -22.34 -36.87 17.84
C ASN A 396 -23.79 -36.76 17.31
N GLY A 397 -23.99 -36.37 16.06
CA GLY A 397 -25.30 -36.14 15.45
C GLY A 397 -25.86 -34.73 15.67
N GLY A 398 -25.14 -33.85 16.39
CA GLY A 398 -25.54 -32.47 16.63
C GLY A 398 -25.58 -31.65 15.33
N ILE A 399 -26.68 -30.91 15.13
CA ILE A 399 -26.87 -30.04 13.96
C ILE A 399 -26.79 -28.59 14.42
N THR A 400 -25.95 -27.80 13.76
CA THR A 400 -25.77 -26.38 14.03
C THR A 400 -25.87 -25.58 12.75
N ALA A 401 -26.25 -24.32 12.85
CA ALA A 401 -26.22 -23.40 11.73
C ALA A 401 -25.83 -21.99 12.18
N PHE A 402 -25.18 -21.26 11.29
CA PHE A 402 -24.64 -19.93 11.56
C PHE A 402 -24.54 -19.09 10.29
N THR A 403 -24.55 -17.78 10.49
CA THR A 403 -24.30 -16.78 9.44
C THR A 403 -22.81 -16.49 9.35
N VAL A 404 -22.29 -16.47 8.13
CA VAL A 404 -20.92 -16.11 7.82
C VAL A 404 -20.83 -14.58 7.76
N PRO A 405 -19.91 -13.93 8.50
CA PRO A 405 -19.72 -12.49 8.40
C PRO A 405 -19.44 -12.07 6.96
N THR A 406 -20.31 -11.27 6.36
CA THR A 406 -20.15 -10.74 4.99
C THR A 406 -19.07 -9.65 4.97
N ASN A 407 -18.55 -9.33 3.78
CA ASN A 407 -17.58 -8.23 3.62
C ASN A 407 -18.26 -6.88 3.78
N PRO A 408 -17.50 -5.82 4.12
CA PRO A 408 -17.96 -4.48 3.87
C PRO A 408 -18.30 -4.33 2.38
N ILE A 409 -19.52 -3.89 2.11
CA ILE A 409 -20.15 -3.75 0.80
C ILE A 409 -19.53 -2.60 0.03
N SER A 410 -19.07 -1.58 0.76
CA SER A 410 -18.41 -0.41 0.20
C SER A 410 -17.30 0.06 1.14
N THR A 411 -16.21 0.53 0.55
CA THR A 411 -15.12 1.19 1.26
C THR A 411 -14.79 2.51 0.59
N ALA A 412 -14.47 3.52 1.40
CA ALA A 412 -14.10 4.84 0.91
C ALA A 412 -12.99 5.44 1.76
N PHE A 413 -11.99 6.03 1.10
CA PHE A 413 -10.96 6.85 1.74
C PHE A 413 -11.28 8.32 1.56
N GLY A 414 -11.21 9.08 2.64
CA GLY A 414 -11.16 10.54 2.56
C GLY A 414 -9.72 11.03 2.42
N ALA A 415 -9.56 12.27 1.95
CA ALA A 415 -8.26 12.85 1.65
C ALA A 415 -7.32 13.02 2.86
N ARG A 416 -7.83 12.83 4.08
CA ARG A 416 -7.05 12.87 5.33
C ARG A 416 -6.69 11.47 5.85
N ASN A 417 -6.81 10.43 5.03
CA ASN A 417 -6.69 9.02 5.41
C ASN A 417 -7.72 8.59 6.47
N ASN A 418 -8.88 9.25 6.51
CA ASN A 418 -10.05 8.66 7.15
C ASN A 418 -10.60 7.57 6.24
N PHE A 419 -11.06 6.48 6.83
CA PHE A 419 -11.52 5.32 6.08
C PHE A 419 -12.91 4.94 6.58
N VAL A 420 -13.85 4.75 5.66
CA VAL A 420 -15.20 4.31 5.98
C VAL A 420 -15.42 2.97 5.31
N MET A 421 -15.89 2.00 6.08
CA MET A 421 -16.41 0.74 5.56
C MET A 421 -17.88 0.62 5.95
N THR A 422 -18.71 0.11 5.06
CA THR A 422 -20.14 -0.13 5.33
C THR A 422 -20.44 -1.60 5.16
N ASP A 423 -21.08 -2.22 6.13
CA ASP A 423 -21.80 -3.49 5.95
C ASP A 423 -23.30 -3.21 5.70
N ASN A 424 -24.14 -4.25 5.60
CA ASN A 424 -25.58 -4.10 5.31
C ASN A 424 -26.34 -3.30 6.38
N GLU A 425 -25.82 -3.23 7.61
CA GLU A 425 -26.54 -2.67 8.77
C GLU A 425 -25.77 -1.54 9.47
N ASN A 426 -24.45 -1.45 9.31
CA ASN A 426 -23.55 -0.58 10.05
C ASN A 426 -22.50 0.09 9.15
N ALA A 427 -22.13 1.32 9.50
CA ALA A 427 -20.98 2.01 8.94
C ALA A 427 -19.89 2.13 10.01
N THR A 428 -18.73 1.53 9.75
CA THR A 428 -17.55 1.70 10.61
C THR A 428 -16.67 2.80 10.04
N VAL A 429 -16.44 3.84 10.84
CA VAL A 429 -15.59 4.98 10.48
C VAL A 429 -14.28 4.91 11.25
N LEU A 430 -13.19 4.76 10.51
CA LEU A 430 -11.85 5.03 11.00
C LEU A 430 -11.53 6.50 10.79
N ASN A 431 -11.43 7.23 11.90
CA ASN A 431 -11.08 8.65 11.88
C ASN A 431 -9.67 8.87 11.32
N ALA A 432 -9.44 10.07 10.79
CA ALA A 432 -8.13 10.45 10.27
C ALA A 432 -7.04 10.23 11.34
N PRO A 433 -5.91 9.60 10.99
CA PRO A 433 -4.81 9.37 11.92
C PRO A 433 -4.22 10.69 12.43
N SER A 434 -3.85 10.70 13.72
CA SER A 434 -3.21 11.85 14.36
C SER A 434 -1.87 12.18 13.70
N THR A 435 -1.61 13.48 13.51
CA THR A 435 -0.31 13.99 13.08
C THR A 435 0.67 14.18 14.24
N LYS A 436 0.30 13.89 15.50
CA LYS A 436 1.26 13.89 16.62
C LYS A 436 2.26 12.72 16.49
N LEU A 437 3.54 12.97 16.75
CA LEU A 437 4.58 11.95 16.82
C LEU A 437 4.36 11.12 18.08
N ILE A 438 3.96 9.85 17.90
CA ILE A 438 3.93 8.84 18.97
C ILE A 438 4.76 7.67 18.46
N HIS A 439 5.54 7.04 19.33
CA HIS A 439 6.19 5.77 19.01
C HIS A 439 5.11 4.75 18.66
N VAL A 440 5.03 4.37 17.38
CA VAL A 440 4.23 3.22 16.96
C VAL A 440 4.86 2.02 17.66
N ALA A 441 4.11 1.37 18.53
CA ALA A 441 4.56 0.16 19.18
C ALA A 441 4.90 -0.88 18.10
N GLU A 442 6.03 -1.55 18.23
CA GLU A 442 6.29 -2.77 17.47
C GLU A 442 5.12 -3.74 17.71
N PRO A 443 4.77 -4.61 16.73
CA PRO A 443 3.70 -5.58 16.92
C PRO A 443 4.10 -6.48 18.10
N ASN A 444 3.50 -6.21 19.27
CA ASN A 444 3.46 -6.99 20.53
C ASN A 444 3.30 -6.18 21.85
N HIS A 445 2.98 -4.88 21.84
CA HIS A 445 2.74 -4.15 23.11
C HIS A 445 1.29 -3.78 23.47
N THR A 446 0.29 -4.25 22.72
CA THR A 446 -1.14 -3.98 23.01
C THR A 446 -1.88 -5.10 23.77
N LEU A 447 -1.18 -6.12 24.29
CA LEU A 447 -1.76 -7.06 25.26
C LEU A 447 -1.40 -6.67 26.70
N ASN A 448 -1.73 -5.45 27.10
CA ASN A 448 -2.08 -5.13 28.47
C ASN A 448 -3.41 -4.36 28.45
N LEU A 449 -4.50 -5.12 28.61
CA LEU A 449 -5.82 -4.59 28.88
C LEU A 449 -5.81 -3.87 30.24
N GLY A 450 -6.05 -2.55 30.19
CA GLY A 450 -6.45 -1.77 31.36
C GLY A 450 -5.85 -0.36 31.40
N ASP A 451 -6.31 0.55 30.54
CA ASP A 451 -6.80 1.87 30.99
C ASP A 451 -7.44 2.67 29.84
N ASP A 452 -8.72 2.39 29.58
CA ASP A 452 -9.65 3.45 29.16
C ASP A 452 -10.04 4.20 30.44
N HIS A 453 -9.24 5.18 30.87
CA HIS A 453 -9.62 6.33 31.74
C HIS A 453 -8.40 7.15 32.20
N THR A 454 -7.80 7.96 31.34
CA THR A 454 -7.23 9.29 31.69
C THR A 454 -7.20 10.11 30.39
N GLY A 455 -7.96 11.19 30.19
CA GLY A 455 -8.16 12.28 31.14
C GLY A 455 -6.93 13.17 31.13
N TYR A 456 -6.97 14.20 30.28
CA TYR A 456 -6.24 15.47 30.35
C TYR A 456 -5.26 15.65 31.53
N ASN A 457 -4.04 16.08 31.20
CA ASN A 457 -3.41 17.24 31.83
C ASN A 457 -2.50 17.90 30.78
N ASP A 458 -3.05 18.97 30.18
CA ASP A 458 -2.26 20.15 29.83
C ASP A 458 -1.76 20.74 31.17
N ASP A 459 -0.48 21.07 31.26
CA ASP A 459 0.07 22.24 31.97
C ASP A 459 1.57 22.03 32.20
N ASP A 460 2.38 22.59 31.30
CA ASP A 460 3.74 23.07 31.59
C ASP A 460 3.90 24.40 30.85
N ASP A 461 3.27 25.44 31.40
CA ASP A 461 3.71 26.82 31.28
C ASP A 461 3.60 27.51 32.65
N GLU A 462 4.46 28.49 32.86
CA GLU A 462 4.98 29.01 34.13
C GLU A 462 3.98 29.50 35.21
N GLY A 463 4.34 29.32 36.50
CA GLY A 463 4.27 30.40 37.51
C GLY A 463 3.14 30.43 38.56
N SER A 464 3.56 30.38 39.84
CA SER A 464 2.98 31.00 41.06
C SER A 464 1.79 30.37 41.82
N ASP A 465 2.13 29.97 43.06
CA ASP A 465 1.47 30.13 44.37
C ASP A 465 -0.04 29.90 44.64
N SER A 466 -0.22 29.23 45.79
CA SER A 466 -1.30 29.34 46.79
C SER A 466 -2.49 28.35 46.77
N SER A 467 -2.37 27.35 47.65
CA SER A 467 -3.34 26.85 48.65
C SER A 467 -4.86 26.94 48.38
N SER A 468 -5.56 25.81 48.46
CA SER A 468 -6.40 25.44 49.62
C SER A 468 -7.15 24.11 49.38
N THR A 469 -7.53 23.47 50.49
CA THR A 469 -7.91 22.06 50.68
C THR A 469 -9.44 21.81 50.51
N PRO A 470 -10.05 20.70 51.01
CA PRO A 470 -10.68 19.63 50.20
C PRO A 470 -12.19 19.45 50.51
N GLU A 471 -12.89 18.47 49.92
CA GLU A 471 -14.02 17.77 50.58
C GLU A 471 -14.53 16.54 49.77
N HIS A 472 -14.27 15.35 50.33
CA HIS A 472 -15.10 14.12 50.22
C HIS A 472 -16.47 14.37 50.93
N PRO A 473 -17.57 13.56 50.81
CA PRO A 473 -17.54 12.08 50.97
C PRO A 473 -18.70 11.17 50.43
N LEU A 474 -18.42 9.84 50.42
CA LEU A 474 -19.25 8.64 50.77
C LEU A 474 -20.54 8.31 49.94
N THR A 475 -20.91 7.06 49.65
CA THR A 475 -21.27 5.90 50.53
C THR A 475 -21.24 4.55 49.76
N SER A 476 -20.62 3.46 50.26
CA SER A 476 -21.18 2.25 50.97
C SER A 476 -22.10 1.35 50.10
N ASN A 477 -22.20 0.01 50.15
CA ASN A 477 -21.70 -1.20 50.85
C ASN A 477 -22.18 -2.38 49.93
N GLY A 478 -21.69 -3.62 49.88
CA GLY A 478 -20.81 -4.44 50.69
C GLY A 478 -20.91 -5.92 50.23
N ASN A 479 -20.23 -6.80 50.97
CA ASN A 479 -20.22 -8.27 50.96
C ASN A 479 -19.28 -9.00 50.00
N GLY A 480 -18.14 -9.42 50.58
CA GLY A 480 -17.21 -10.38 49.99
C GLY A 480 -17.59 -11.83 50.23
N VAL A 481 -17.06 -12.69 49.36
CA VAL A 481 -16.80 -14.11 49.62
C VAL A 481 -15.41 -14.41 49.06
N MET A 482 -14.51 -14.85 49.94
CA MET A 482 -13.21 -15.41 49.61
C MET A 482 -13.41 -16.74 48.87
N GLY A 483 -12.97 -16.81 47.60
CA GLY A 483 -12.92 -18.01 46.78
C GLY A 483 -11.55 -18.12 46.12
N GLY A 484 -11.01 -19.33 46.08
CA GLY A 484 -9.62 -19.66 45.78
C GLY A 484 -9.01 -18.95 44.56
N ARG A 485 -7.76 -18.53 44.75
CA ARG A 485 -6.86 -18.03 43.72
C ARG A 485 -6.52 -19.19 42.76
N GLU A 486 -7.39 -19.48 41.80
CA GLU A 486 -7.01 -20.21 40.60
C GLU A 486 -6.07 -19.31 39.81
N VAL A 487 -4.77 -19.58 39.98
CA VAL A 487 -3.74 -19.07 39.09
C VAL A 487 -3.99 -19.74 37.74
N ASN A 488 -4.74 -19.05 36.87
CA ASN A 488 -4.82 -19.38 35.46
C ASN A 488 -3.42 -19.22 34.85
N PHE A 489 -2.63 -20.30 34.92
CA PHE A 489 -1.53 -20.52 34.00
C PHE A 489 -2.15 -20.70 32.61
N ARG A 490 -2.43 -19.59 31.92
CA ARG A 490 -2.47 -19.59 30.46
C ARG A 490 -1.05 -19.79 29.97
N ARG A 491 -0.63 -21.05 29.91
CA ARG A 491 0.14 -21.51 28.74
C ARG A 491 -0.84 -21.38 27.58
N ASP A 492 -0.56 -20.51 26.62
CA ASP A 492 -1.01 -20.66 25.24
C ASP A 492 -0.37 -19.57 24.39
N SER A 493 0.83 -19.91 23.91
CA SER A 493 1.44 -19.36 22.71
C SER A 493 0.60 -19.79 21.50
N VAL A 494 -0.57 -19.19 21.34
CA VAL A 494 -1.31 -19.20 20.09
C VAL A 494 -1.05 -17.87 19.44
N VAL A 495 -0.19 -17.89 18.45
CA VAL A 495 0.08 -16.74 17.60
C VAL A 495 -1.04 -16.69 16.57
N ASN A 496 -2.02 -15.81 16.77
CA ASN A 496 -3.03 -15.50 15.75
C ASN A 496 -2.39 -14.61 14.67
N PRO A 497 -2.81 -14.69 13.40
CA PRO A 497 -2.41 -13.72 12.38
C PRO A 497 -2.70 -12.27 12.80
N GLU A 498 -3.76 -12.07 13.59
CA GLU A 498 -4.12 -10.79 14.22
C GLU A 498 -3.05 -10.27 15.20
N ASP A 499 -2.25 -11.16 15.79
CA ASP A 499 -1.12 -10.80 16.67
C ASP A 499 0.09 -10.26 15.86
N TYR A 500 0.09 -10.41 14.53
CA TYR A 500 1.11 -9.86 13.61
C TYR A 500 0.60 -8.76 12.69
N MET A 501 -0.70 -8.48 12.68
CA MET A 501 -1.25 -7.39 11.89
C MET A 501 -1.14 -6.08 12.68
N PHE A 502 -0.51 -5.08 12.08
CA PHE A 502 -0.52 -3.73 12.63
C PHE A 502 -1.97 -3.23 12.75
N ASP A 503 -2.27 -2.50 13.83
CA ASP A 503 -3.51 -1.76 13.91
C ASP A 503 -3.64 -0.88 12.65
N PRO A 504 -4.80 -0.87 11.95
CA PRO A 504 -4.98 -0.06 10.75
C PRO A 504 -4.67 1.43 10.97
N ARG A 505 -4.90 1.97 12.18
CA ARG A 505 -4.55 3.34 12.56
C ARG A 505 -3.05 3.53 12.63
N ASP A 506 -2.33 2.56 13.16
CA ASP A 506 -0.87 2.61 13.25
C ASP A 506 -0.21 2.44 11.88
N THR A 507 -0.78 1.60 11.03
CA THR A 507 -0.40 1.48 9.61
C THR A 507 -0.61 2.80 8.86
N LEU A 508 -1.77 3.44 9.03
CA LEU A 508 -2.04 4.73 8.38
C LEU A 508 -1.25 5.89 8.98
N ARG A 509 -0.79 5.81 10.24
CA ARG A 509 0.05 6.84 10.88
C ARG A 509 1.43 6.95 10.25
N ILE A 510 1.95 5.86 9.71
CA ILE A 510 3.25 5.81 9.02
C ILE A 510 3.13 6.06 7.51
N ASP A 511 1.91 6.21 7.00
CA ASP A 511 1.66 6.52 5.59
C ASP A 511 2.28 7.86 5.17
N ILE A 512 2.84 7.91 3.97
CA ILE A 512 3.55 9.10 3.48
C ILE A 512 2.65 10.33 3.41
N SER A 513 1.36 10.19 3.10
CA SER A 513 0.46 11.34 3.04
C SER A 513 0.23 11.97 4.42
N VAL A 514 0.26 11.16 5.48
CA VAL A 514 0.18 11.64 6.88
C VAL A 514 1.49 12.29 7.29
N THR A 515 2.62 11.73 6.87
CA THR A 515 3.95 12.34 7.06
C THR A 515 4.04 13.70 6.36
N MET A 516 3.63 13.80 5.09
CA MET A 516 3.62 15.06 4.34
C MET A 516 2.71 16.10 5.00
N ARG A 517 1.51 15.69 5.45
CA ARG A 517 0.59 16.58 6.17
C ARG A 517 1.19 17.08 7.48
N ARG A 518 1.77 16.19 8.29
CA ARG A 518 2.48 16.54 9.54
C ARG A 518 3.61 17.53 9.28
N ARG A 519 4.44 17.25 8.27
CA ARG A 519 5.53 18.14 7.86
C ARG A 519 5.01 19.51 7.48
N ALA A 520 3.95 19.58 6.66
CA ALA A 520 3.31 20.84 6.30
C ALA A 520 2.80 21.62 7.53
N GLU A 521 2.13 20.96 8.48
CA GLU A 521 1.65 21.56 9.74
C GLU A 521 2.80 22.14 10.59
N LEU A 522 3.93 21.45 10.63
CA LEU A 522 5.15 21.91 11.33
C LEU A 522 5.94 22.98 10.55
N GLY A 523 5.47 23.33 9.36
CA GLY A 523 6.01 24.38 8.50
C GLY A 523 7.19 23.92 7.65
N TYR A 524 7.16 22.69 7.15
CA TYR A 524 8.06 22.16 6.12
C TYR A 524 7.78 22.85 4.78
N GLN A 525 8.54 23.90 4.50
CA GLN A 525 8.37 24.80 3.34
C GLN A 525 9.76 25.08 2.71
N PHE A 526 10.07 26.32 2.31
CA PHE A 526 11.34 26.66 1.65
C PHE A 526 12.50 27.00 2.60
N ASP A 527 12.28 26.95 3.92
CA ASP A 527 13.33 27.17 4.94
C ASP A 527 14.11 25.87 5.17
N CYS A 528 15.31 25.78 4.58
CA CYS A 528 16.12 24.57 4.56
C CYS A 528 16.63 24.19 5.96
N ALA A 529 17.19 25.14 6.71
CA ALA A 529 17.62 24.95 8.10
C ALA A 529 16.47 24.44 9.02
N LYS A 530 15.25 24.96 8.85
CA LYS A 530 14.09 24.47 9.59
C LYS A 530 13.69 23.06 9.16
N ASN A 531 13.71 22.77 7.86
CA ASN A 531 13.41 21.45 7.33
C ASN A 531 14.40 20.39 7.85
N GLU A 532 15.70 20.69 7.86
CA GLU A 532 16.76 19.83 8.43
C GLU A 532 16.42 19.44 9.88
N LYS A 533 16.14 20.44 10.73
CA LYS A 533 15.80 20.22 12.15
C LYS A 533 14.52 19.39 12.32
N LEU A 534 13.55 19.54 11.41
CA LEU A 534 12.28 18.83 11.43
C LEU A 534 12.49 17.34 11.12
N VAL A 535 13.21 17.01 10.05
CA VAL A 535 13.45 15.61 9.63
C VAL A 535 14.41 14.89 10.57
N THR A 536 15.39 15.61 11.17
CA THR A 536 16.33 15.03 12.16
C THR A 536 15.59 14.44 13.37
N LYS A 537 14.52 15.09 13.84
CA LYS A 537 13.73 14.63 15.00
C LYS A 537 13.00 13.30 14.72
N ALA A 538 12.78 12.94 13.47
CA ALA A 538 12.00 11.76 13.09
C ALA A 538 12.78 10.43 13.17
N LYS A 539 14.09 10.43 13.51
CA LYS A 539 15.00 9.27 13.65
C LYS A 539 15.14 8.32 12.43
N LYS A 540 14.22 8.32 11.48
CA LYS A 540 14.17 7.44 10.29
C LYS A 540 14.43 8.16 8.96
N GLU A 541 14.79 9.45 8.99
CA GLU A 541 14.90 10.31 7.79
C GLU A 541 16.29 10.98 7.69
N ASN A 542 17.34 10.18 7.92
CA ASN A 542 18.72 10.70 7.94
C ASN A 542 19.15 11.22 6.55
N GLU A 543 18.74 10.56 5.46
CA GLU A 543 19.09 10.96 4.09
C GLU A 543 18.50 12.34 3.73
N LEU A 544 17.26 12.62 4.16
CA LEU A 544 16.64 13.94 3.99
C LEU A 544 17.35 15.01 4.82
N THR A 545 17.85 14.66 6.00
CA THR A 545 18.60 15.58 6.87
C THR A 545 19.83 16.11 6.14
N GLU A 546 20.62 15.22 5.55
CA GLU A 546 21.84 15.60 4.83
C GLU A 546 21.55 16.37 3.54
N MET A 547 20.49 15.99 2.82
CA MET A 547 19.99 16.73 1.65
C MET A 547 19.62 18.18 2.00
N TRP A 548 18.82 18.40 3.06
CA TRP A 548 18.42 19.74 3.49
C TRP A 548 19.59 20.55 4.00
N ARG A 549 20.52 19.94 4.75
CA ARG A 549 21.74 20.60 5.20
C ARG A 549 22.58 21.10 4.01
N TRP A 550 22.73 20.28 2.98
CA TRP A 550 23.44 20.70 1.77
C TRP A 550 22.72 21.84 1.06
N LEU A 551 21.38 21.74 0.92
CA LEU A 551 20.59 22.76 0.24
C LEU A 551 20.61 24.10 0.98
N ASP A 552 20.60 24.08 2.32
CA ASP A 552 20.76 25.26 3.17
C ASP A 552 22.09 25.96 2.88
N GLY A 553 23.21 25.23 2.92
CA GLY A 553 24.52 25.76 2.55
C GLY A 553 24.60 26.25 1.10
N ALA A 554 23.90 25.58 0.17
CA ALA A 554 23.82 26.02 -1.22
C ALA A 554 23.06 27.35 -1.36
N VAL A 555 21.97 27.55 -0.60
CA VAL A 555 21.23 28.82 -0.53
C VAL A 555 22.11 29.92 0.05
N GLU A 556 22.79 29.68 1.17
CA GLU A 556 23.72 30.65 1.77
C GLU A 556 24.82 31.06 0.78
N CYS A 557 25.37 30.12 0.02
CA CYS A 557 26.39 30.40 -0.99
C CYS A 557 25.88 31.22 -2.19
N THR A 558 24.56 31.36 -2.36
CA THR A 558 24.00 32.25 -3.40
C THR A 558 23.95 33.72 -2.97
N GLU A 559 24.04 34.00 -1.67
CA GLU A 559 24.04 35.36 -1.15
C GLU A 559 25.29 36.12 -1.59
N GLY A 560 25.14 37.43 -1.89
CA GLY A 560 26.27 38.29 -2.26
C GLY A 560 27.06 37.84 -3.50
N ASP A 561 26.42 37.13 -4.43
CA ASP A 561 27.06 36.54 -5.62
C ASP A 561 28.17 35.51 -5.29
N GLY A 562 28.08 34.84 -4.13
CA GLY A 562 29.10 33.90 -3.64
C GLY A 562 29.43 32.71 -4.56
N MET A 563 28.49 32.32 -5.44
CA MET A 563 28.65 31.25 -6.45
C MET A 563 28.56 31.79 -7.89
N TYR A 564 28.83 33.08 -8.08
CA TYR A 564 28.78 33.74 -9.38
C TYR A 564 30.11 34.44 -9.67
N SER A 565 30.69 34.16 -10.84
CA SER A 565 31.90 34.85 -11.29
C SER A 565 32.03 34.79 -12.81
N ASP A 566 32.60 35.84 -13.40
CA ASP A 566 32.94 35.91 -14.84
C ASP A 566 31.79 35.57 -15.79
N GLY A 567 30.56 35.94 -15.41
CA GLY A 567 29.36 35.68 -16.22
C GLY A 567 28.83 34.25 -16.11
N LEU A 568 29.31 33.45 -15.15
CA LEU A 568 28.86 32.09 -14.89
C LEU A 568 28.12 32.02 -13.54
N ASP A 569 26.89 31.51 -13.55
CA ASP A 569 26.08 31.22 -12.35
C ASP A 569 26.19 29.72 -11.99
N LEU A 570 26.98 29.43 -10.95
CA LEU A 570 27.23 28.08 -10.44
C LEU A 570 26.33 27.72 -9.24
N SER A 571 25.31 28.53 -8.92
CA SER A 571 24.43 28.28 -7.79
C SER A 571 23.68 26.95 -7.94
N TYR A 572 23.55 26.22 -6.83
CA TYR A 572 22.89 24.90 -6.73
C TYR A 572 23.48 23.78 -7.60
N LEU A 573 24.69 23.94 -8.15
CA LEU A 573 25.40 22.82 -8.77
C LEU A 573 25.95 21.89 -7.69
N GLY A 574 25.93 20.59 -7.96
CA GLY A 574 26.54 19.56 -7.13
C GLY A 574 27.99 19.28 -7.56
N VAL A 575 28.66 18.38 -6.85
CA VAL A 575 30.07 18.02 -7.14
C VAL A 575 30.26 17.59 -8.61
N LEU A 576 29.29 16.88 -9.19
CA LEU A 576 29.31 16.50 -10.61
C LEU A 576 29.37 17.71 -11.53
N GLY A 577 28.54 18.73 -11.29
CA GLY A 577 28.48 19.93 -12.11
C GLY A 577 29.72 20.81 -11.99
N ILE A 578 30.45 20.72 -10.88
CA ILE A 578 31.74 21.39 -10.68
C ILE A 578 32.88 20.60 -11.33
N TRP A 579 32.87 19.27 -11.25
CA TRP A 579 33.90 18.41 -11.83
C TRP A 579 33.78 18.29 -13.36
N ARG A 580 32.55 18.15 -13.85
CA ARG A 580 32.17 18.03 -15.28
C ARG A 580 31.25 19.20 -15.66
N PRO A 581 31.80 20.38 -16.01
CA PRO A 581 30.98 21.54 -16.32
C PRO A 581 30.15 21.32 -17.59
N ASN A 582 28.84 21.20 -17.43
CA ASN A 582 27.86 21.21 -18.50
C ASN A 582 26.71 22.15 -18.12
N LEU A 583 26.88 23.45 -18.39
CA LEU A 583 25.96 24.48 -17.94
C LEU A 583 24.97 24.87 -19.04
N PRO A 584 23.65 24.87 -18.79
CA PRO A 584 22.67 25.42 -19.73
C PRO A 584 22.89 26.91 -19.95
N ALA A 585 22.48 27.42 -21.13
CA ALA A 585 22.63 28.83 -21.52
C ALA A 585 21.99 29.83 -20.54
N SER A 586 20.99 29.40 -19.77
CA SER A 586 20.34 30.18 -18.70
C SER A 586 21.30 30.56 -17.55
N ARG A 587 22.41 29.84 -17.38
CA ARG A 587 23.45 30.10 -16.37
C ARG A 587 24.59 30.97 -16.88
N LEU A 588 24.56 31.38 -18.15
CA LEU A 588 25.60 32.19 -18.78
C LEU A 588 25.08 33.60 -19.08
N ASP A 589 25.91 34.59 -18.80
CA ASP A 589 25.68 35.95 -19.27
C ASP A 589 25.79 36.04 -20.80
N PRO A 590 25.08 36.99 -21.45
CA PRO A 590 25.17 37.18 -22.89
C PRO A 590 26.62 37.42 -23.36
N GLY A 591 27.15 36.50 -24.16
CA GLY A 591 28.52 36.56 -24.69
C GLY A 591 29.58 35.81 -23.87
N ALA A 592 29.22 35.27 -22.71
CA ALA A 592 30.09 34.34 -21.98
C ALA A 592 30.24 33.03 -22.75
N LYS A 593 31.45 32.46 -22.76
CA LYS A 593 31.74 31.13 -23.32
C LYS A 593 32.17 30.22 -22.19
N LEU A 594 31.72 28.96 -22.22
CA LEU A 594 32.17 27.92 -21.31
C LEU A 594 33.35 27.20 -21.96
N ASP A 595 34.57 27.57 -21.57
CA ASP A 595 35.80 26.84 -21.88
C ASP A 595 36.55 26.51 -20.58
N GLU A 596 37.41 25.50 -20.62
CA GLU A 596 38.10 24.99 -19.42
C GLU A 596 38.87 26.07 -18.66
N ARG A 597 39.48 27.01 -19.40
CA ARG A 597 40.25 28.13 -18.82
C ARG A 597 39.35 29.16 -18.15
N SER A 598 38.25 29.58 -18.77
CA SER A 598 37.33 30.54 -18.15
C SER A 598 36.62 29.92 -16.95
N PHE A 599 36.24 28.65 -17.03
CA PHE A 599 35.62 27.94 -15.92
C PHE A 599 36.56 27.84 -14.72
N SER A 600 37.82 27.43 -14.93
CA SER A 600 38.82 27.40 -13.87
C SER A 600 39.10 28.79 -13.28
N ALA A 601 39.16 29.84 -14.11
CA ALA A 601 39.34 31.22 -13.64
C ALA A 601 38.16 31.72 -12.79
N ALA A 602 36.92 31.38 -13.18
CA ALA A 602 35.72 31.71 -12.42
C ALA A 602 35.70 30.98 -11.07
N LEU A 603 36.02 29.68 -11.05
CA LEU A 603 36.14 28.90 -9.82
C LEU A 603 37.21 29.47 -8.89
N LYS A 604 38.36 29.86 -9.43
CA LYS A 604 39.43 30.48 -8.64
C LYS A 604 38.95 31.75 -7.95
N LYS A 605 38.21 32.63 -8.63
CA LYS A 605 37.65 33.83 -8.03
C LYS A 605 36.60 33.52 -6.97
N ILE A 606 35.74 32.53 -7.23
CA ILE A 606 34.75 32.05 -6.25
C ILE A 606 35.48 31.54 -5.00
N ASN A 607 36.50 30.70 -5.16
CA ASN A 607 37.31 30.19 -4.05
C ASN A 607 38.01 31.33 -3.31
N ASP A 608 38.66 32.26 -4.00
CA ASP A 608 39.35 33.41 -3.42
C ASP A 608 38.38 34.31 -2.62
N ASN A 609 37.20 34.62 -3.17
CA ASN A 609 36.18 35.47 -2.53
C ASN A 609 35.59 34.84 -1.27
N ASN A 610 35.48 33.52 -1.24
CA ASN A 610 35.04 32.76 -0.06
C ASN A 610 36.20 32.41 0.89
N GLY A 611 37.38 33.03 0.70
CA GLY A 611 38.56 32.86 1.54
C GLY A 611 39.25 31.49 1.40
N ARG A 612 38.94 30.71 0.36
CA ARG A 612 39.43 29.33 0.11
C ARG A 612 40.81 29.23 -0.54
N LYS A 613 41.47 30.37 -0.73
CA LYS A 613 42.79 30.44 -1.35
C LYS A 613 43.82 29.61 -0.58
N GLY A 614 44.42 28.63 -1.25
CA GLY A 614 45.48 27.79 -0.69
C GLY A 614 45.05 26.84 0.44
N ARG A 615 43.74 26.62 0.64
CA ARG A 615 43.21 25.71 1.68
C ARG A 615 43.44 24.23 1.40
N PHE A 616 43.77 23.86 0.16
CA PHE A 616 43.95 22.47 -0.23
C PHE A 616 45.39 22.17 -0.68
N LYS A 617 45.92 21.07 -0.16
CA LYS A 617 47.11 20.40 -0.68
C LYS A 617 46.68 19.02 -1.14
N PHE A 618 46.61 18.81 -2.45
CA PHE A 618 46.36 17.49 -3.01
C PHE A 618 47.52 16.57 -2.66
N ALA A 619 47.24 15.29 -2.40
CA ALA A 619 48.27 14.30 -2.07
C ALA A 619 49.19 13.98 -3.27
N GLY A 620 48.73 14.25 -4.51
CA GLY A 620 49.48 14.05 -5.75
C GLY A 620 49.49 15.29 -6.67
N GLU A 621 49.58 15.08 -7.98
CA GLU A 621 49.44 16.12 -9.01
C GLU A 621 48.01 16.15 -9.57
N THR A 622 47.41 17.34 -9.72
CA THR A 622 46.05 17.49 -10.30
C THR A 622 46.02 18.60 -11.32
N LYS A 623 45.27 18.38 -12.40
CA LYS A 623 44.96 19.38 -13.44
C LYS A 623 43.82 20.30 -13.01
N TYR A 624 43.02 19.91 -12.01
CA TYR A 624 41.78 20.58 -11.62
C TYR A 624 41.76 21.02 -10.14
N PRO A 625 42.76 21.82 -9.69
CA PRO A 625 42.89 22.18 -8.27
C PRO A 625 41.69 22.99 -7.75
N GLU A 626 41.15 23.91 -8.56
CA GLU A 626 40.05 24.79 -8.16
C GLU A 626 38.73 24.02 -8.02
N GLN A 627 38.50 23.03 -8.89
CA GLN A 627 37.37 22.11 -8.82
C GLN A 627 37.43 21.27 -7.54
N ARG A 628 38.61 20.74 -7.18
CA ARG A 628 38.79 19.96 -5.95
C ARG A 628 38.56 20.80 -4.70
N ILE A 629 39.10 22.03 -4.66
CA ILE A 629 38.88 22.97 -3.53
C ILE A 629 37.39 23.20 -3.31
N LEU A 630 36.65 23.52 -4.38
CA LEU A 630 35.22 23.79 -4.26
C LEU A 630 34.43 22.52 -3.92
N GLY A 631 34.74 21.37 -4.56
CA GLY A 631 34.10 20.09 -4.25
C GLY A 631 34.28 19.66 -2.80
N LEU A 632 35.47 19.86 -2.23
CA LEU A 632 35.74 19.58 -0.80
C LEU A 632 34.95 20.52 0.11
N ALA A 633 34.85 21.80 -0.24
CA ALA A 633 34.02 22.75 0.51
C ALA A 633 32.54 22.37 0.49
N MET A 634 32.02 21.88 -0.64
CA MET A 634 30.64 21.39 -0.75
C MET A 634 30.39 20.14 0.12
N CYS A 635 31.44 19.34 0.35
CA CYS A 635 31.40 18.21 1.27
C CYS A 635 31.61 18.64 2.74
N GLY A 636 31.91 19.92 3.03
CA GLY A 636 32.25 20.40 4.37
C GLY A 636 33.63 19.95 4.86
N TRP A 637 34.56 19.70 3.94
CA TRP A 637 35.92 19.22 4.19
C TRP A 637 36.99 20.30 3.93
N ASP A 638 36.59 21.58 3.89
CA ASP A 638 37.47 22.73 3.64
C ASP A 638 38.04 23.34 4.94
N PHE A 639 38.85 22.57 5.67
CA PHE A 639 39.56 23.07 6.87
C PHE A 639 40.66 24.08 6.50
N ASN A 640 40.76 25.20 7.22
CA ASN A 640 41.77 26.24 6.93
C ASN A 640 43.12 25.90 7.56
N SER A 641 43.11 25.15 8.66
CA SER A 641 44.29 24.74 9.40
C SER A 641 44.09 23.37 10.05
N ASP A 642 45.19 22.70 10.40
CA ASP A 642 45.15 21.45 11.18
C ASP A 642 44.42 21.63 12.53
N LYS A 643 44.38 22.87 13.05
CA LYS A 643 43.62 23.23 14.24
C LYS A 643 42.11 23.16 14.01
N ASP A 644 41.61 23.63 12.87
CA ASP A 644 40.17 23.58 12.58
C ASP A 644 39.68 22.13 12.43
N LEU A 645 40.54 21.28 11.85
CA LEU A 645 40.29 19.84 11.82
C LEU A 645 40.28 19.27 13.25
N GLU A 646 41.27 19.59 14.08
CA GLU A 646 41.32 19.12 15.47
C GLU A 646 40.08 19.57 16.28
N ASP A 647 39.65 20.83 16.15
CA ASP A 647 38.45 21.35 16.80
C ASP A 647 37.18 20.56 16.40
N ALA A 648 37.10 20.11 15.14
CA ALA A 648 36.03 19.25 14.65
C ALA A 648 36.13 17.83 15.23
N LEU A 649 37.32 17.25 15.29
CA LEU A 649 37.57 15.93 15.90
C LEU A 649 37.19 15.92 17.39
N GLU A 650 37.63 16.92 18.15
CA GLU A 650 37.27 17.05 19.56
C GLU A 650 35.75 17.21 19.76
N LYS A 651 35.05 17.85 18.82
CA LYS A 651 33.59 17.98 18.88
C LYS A 651 32.89 16.62 18.75
N PHE A 652 33.40 15.72 17.91
CA PHE A 652 32.90 14.35 17.83
C PHE A 652 33.21 13.56 19.10
N GLU A 653 34.41 13.71 19.66
CA GLU A 653 34.82 13.05 20.90
C GLU A 653 33.96 13.50 22.09
N ARG A 654 33.65 14.80 22.21
CA ARG A 654 32.72 15.33 23.22
C ARG A 654 31.31 14.75 23.10
N LYS A 655 30.89 14.37 21.89
CA LYS A 655 29.61 13.69 21.63
C LYS A 655 29.69 12.17 21.82
N GLY A 656 30.85 11.61 22.18
CA GLY A 656 31.08 10.18 22.30
C GLY A 656 31.21 9.44 20.96
N GLN A 657 31.34 10.16 19.84
CA GLN A 657 31.45 9.60 18.48
C GLN A 657 32.92 9.33 18.11
N PHE A 658 33.59 8.48 18.89
CA PHE A 658 35.03 8.22 18.74
C PHE A 658 35.41 7.56 17.40
N ALA A 659 34.57 6.69 16.85
CA ALA A 659 34.81 6.06 15.54
C ALA A 659 34.78 7.08 14.39
N MET A 660 33.84 8.03 14.44
CA MET A 660 33.75 9.12 13.46
C MET A 660 34.99 10.05 13.55
N ALA A 661 35.43 10.39 14.77
CA ALA A 661 36.66 11.16 14.98
C ALA A 661 37.90 10.43 14.43
N ALA A 662 38.02 9.13 14.72
CA ALA A 662 39.11 8.30 14.21
C ALA A 662 39.11 8.21 12.67
N GLY A 663 37.94 7.99 12.08
CA GLY A 663 37.76 7.93 10.63
C GLY A 663 38.16 9.25 9.98
N TRP A 664 37.64 10.38 10.46
CA TRP A 664 38.00 11.70 9.93
C TRP A 664 39.49 12.02 10.06
N ALA A 665 40.14 11.64 11.16
CA ALA A 665 41.59 11.79 11.31
C ALA A 665 42.36 10.99 10.26
N LEU A 666 41.96 9.74 10.00
CA LEU A 666 42.54 8.89 8.97
C LEU A 666 42.31 9.47 7.57
N PHE A 667 41.09 9.91 7.27
CA PHE A 667 40.71 10.47 5.97
C PHE A 667 41.38 11.82 5.67
N HIS A 668 42.04 12.45 6.65
CA HIS A 668 42.85 13.64 6.44
C HIS A 668 44.36 13.34 6.40
N GLY A 669 44.76 12.07 6.56
CA GLY A 669 46.14 11.60 6.52
C GLY A 669 46.84 11.53 7.88
N ASN A 670 46.11 11.73 8.99
CA ASN A 670 46.68 11.72 10.35
C ASN A 670 46.40 10.39 11.07
N ILE A 671 47.21 9.38 10.74
CA ILE A 671 47.08 8.02 11.30
C ILE A 671 47.32 8.02 12.83
N GLU A 672 48.26 8.82 13.32
CA GLU A 672 48.56 8.91 14.76
C GLU A 672 47.39 9.48 15.58
N ARG A 673 46.68 10.47 15.02
CA ARG A 673 45.47 11.01 15.66
C ARG A 673 44.31 10.02 15.60
N CYS A 674 44.19 9.24 14.53
CA CYS A 674 43.23 8.14 14.43
C CYS A 674 43.44 7.10 15.54
N ILE A 675 44.68 6.65 15.76
CA ILE A 675 45.03 5.71 16.85
C ILE A 675 44.62 6.29 18.21
N ARG A 676 44.93 7.57 18.47
CA ARG A 676 44.56 8.23 19.73
C ARG A 676 43.04 8.30 19.94
N ALA A 677 42.28 8.64 18.91
CA ALA A 677 40.81 8.69 18.98
C ALA A 677 40.20 7.30 19.28
N LEU A 678 40.70 6.25 18.62
CA LEU A 678 40.26 4.87 18.86
C LEU A 678 40.61 4.37 20.27
N ALA A 679 41.78 4.74 20.79
CA ALA A 679 42.23 4.37 22.14
C ALA A 679 41.34 4.96 23.25
N MET A 680 40.64 6.07 22.97
CA MET A 680 39.69 6.71 23.89
C MET A 680 38.30 6.05 23.88
N GLY A 681 38.03 5.19 22.90
CA GLY A 681 36.76 4.51 22.73
C GLY A 681 36.56 3.28 23.64
N LYS A 682 35.54 2.47 23.31
CA LYS A 682 35.21 1.22 24.01
C LYS A 682 36.24 0.12 23.73
N THR A 683 36.11 -1.04 24.38
CA THR A 683 37.05 -2.18 24.27
C THR A 683 37.33 -2.58 22.83
N GLU A 684 36.31 -2.63 21.97
CA GLU A 684 36.45 -2.93 20.55
C GLU A 684 37.32 -1.89 19.83
N MET A 685 37.07 -0.59 20.04
CA MET A 685 37.86 0.49 19.44
C MET A 685 39.31 0.49 19.94
N LYS A 686 39.58 0.09 21.19
CA LYS A 686 40.95 -0.09 21.69
C LYS A 686 41.68 -1.24 20.99
N LEU A 687 40.98 -2.33 20.68
CA LEU A 687 41.53 -3.41 19.86
C LEU A 687 41.82 -2.90 18.44
N MET A 688 40.91 -2.12 17.86
CA MET A 688 41.12 -1.47 16.56
C MET A 688 42.35 -0.55 16.58
N SER A 689 42.51 0.28 17.62
CA SER A 689 43.68 1.14 17.80
C SER A 689 44.99 0.35 17.74
N THR A 690 45.00 -0.87 18.26
CA THR A 690 46.18 -1.74 18.25
C THR A 690 46.46 -2.26 16.84
N ALA A 691 45.42 -2.65 16.10
CA ALA A 691 45.56 -3.07 14.70
C ALA A 691 46.06 -1.93 13.78
N VAL A 692 45.49 -0.73 13.93
CA VAL A 692 45.92 0.47 13.18
C VAL A 692 47.35 0.87 13.54
N ALA A 693 47.75 0.78 14.81
CA ALA A 693 49.13 1.03 15.24
C ALA A 693 50.13 0.01 14.67
N GLY A 694 49.74 -1.26 14.58
CA GLY A 694 50.51 -2.31 13.92
C GLY A 694 50.73 -2.02 12.43
N TYR A 695 49.68 -1.63 11.72
CA TYR A 695 49.77 -1.20 10.33
C TYR A 695 50.68 0.03 10.15
N ASN A 696 50.51 1.07 10.98
CA ASN A 696 51.33 2.28 10.88
C ASN A 696 52.83 1.97 11.07
N SER A 697 53.15 1.10 12.04
CA SER A 697 54.53 0.66 12.29
C SER A 697 55.12 -0.13 11.11
N HIS A 698 54.31 -0.97 10.47
CA HIS A 698 54.72 -1.75 9.30
C HIS A 698 54.88 -0.88 8.04
N ARG A 699 54.01 0.12 7.85
CA ARG A 699 54.08 1.09 6.77
C ARG A 699 55.34 1.96 6.87
N MET A 700 55.66 2.44 8.07
CA MET A 700 56.84 3.27 8.33
C MET A 700 58.16 2.49 8.21
N SER A 701 58.12 1.16 8.38
CA SER A 701 59.27 0.27 8.18
C SER A 701 59.47 -0.15 6.71
N GLY A 702 58.48 0.12 5.84
CA GLY A 702 58.36 -0.38 4.46
C GLY A 702 59.02 0.45 3.35
N GLU A 703 59.80 1.50 3.66
CA GLU A 703 60.59 2.23 2.64
C GLU A 703 61.70 1.36 1.99
N LYS A 704 61.91 0.12 2.46
CA LYS A 704 62.76 -0.89 1.80
C LYS A 704 62.03 -2.23 1.67
N GLY A 705 61.02 -2.27 0.81
CA GLY A 705 60.29 -3.49 0.45
C GLY A 705 58.81 -3.34 0.76
N GLY A 706 58.01 -3.19 -0.29
CA GLY A 706 56.58 -2.92 -0.21
C GLY A 706 55.81 -3.93 0.64
N ILE A 707 54.57 -3.56 0.96
CA ILE A 707 53.55 -4.39 1.63
C ILE A 707 53.15 -5.54 0.69
N ALA A 708 54.08 -6.47 0.45
CA ALA A 708 53.85 -7.67 -0.32
C ALA A 708 53.78 -8.85 0.66
N GLU A 709 52.63 -9.54 0.64
CA GLU A 709 52.46 -10.94 1.07
C GLU A 709 52.26 -11.28 2.56
N ASN A 710 51.53 -10.49 3.35
CA ASN A 710 50.87 -11.06 4.54
C ASN A 710 49.36 -11.19 4.32
N THR A 711 48.96 -12.19 3.52
CA THR A 711 47.56 -12.50 3.19
C THR A 711 46.72 -12.73 4.44
N ILE A 712 47.31 -13.29 5.50
CA ILE A 712 46.66 -13.55 6.78
C ILE A 712 46.22 -12.25 7.46
N TRP A 713 47.06 -11.21 7.44
CA TRP A 713 46.70 -9.89 7.97
C TRP A 713 45.53 -9.27 7.20
N LYS A 714 45.55 -9.39 5.86
CA LYS A 714 44.52 -8.87 4.97
C LYS A 714 43.17 -9.56 5.18
N ASP A 715 43.18 -10.89 5.23
CA ASP A 715 41.98 -11.69 5.44
C ASP A 715 41.39 -11.46 6.83
N LEU A 716 42.22 -11.33 7.87
CA LEU A 716 41.77 -11.00 9.22
C LEU A 716 41.14 -9.59 9.27
N CYS A 717 41.78 -8.58 8.67
CA CYS A 717 41.22 -7.22 8.66
C CYS A 717 39.89 -7.14 7.89
N ARG A 718 39.77 -7.87 6.78
CA ARG A 718 38.54 -7.92 5.97
C ARG A 718 37.41 -8.66 6.68
N ASP A 719 37.71 -9.78 7.34
CA ASP A 719 36.73 -10.51 8.16
C ASP A 719 36.30 -9.69 9.39
N MET A 720 37.21 -8.96 10.02
CA MET A 720 36.85 -8.03 11.09
C MET A 720 35.96 -6.89 10.57
N ALA A 721 36.20 -6.38 9.35
CA ALA A 721 35.38 -5.33 8.73
C ALA A 721 33.94 -5.77 8.47
N THR A 722 33.68 -7.02 8.08
CA THR A 722 32.31 -7.50 7.82
C THR A 722 31.46 -7.63 9.10
N HIS A 723 32.11 -7.85 10.24
CA HIS A 723 31.43 -8.02 11.54
C HIS A 723 31.22 -6.72 12.31
N MET A 724 31.68 -5.57 11.79
CA MET A 724 31.49 -4.27 12.45
C MET A 724 30.19 -3.59 12.02
N GLU A 725 29.46 -3.06 13.00
CA GLU A 725 28.20 -2.34 12.77
C GLU A 725 28.42 -0.88 12.31
N ASP A 726 29.48 -0.23 12.81
CA ASP A 726 29.75 1.19 12.55
C ASP A 726 30.47 1.41 11.20
N PRO A 727 29.97 2.29 10.30
CA PRO A 727 30.51 2.48 8.96
C PRO A 727 31.91 3.11 8.95
N TYR A 728 32.23 4.00 9.90
CA TYR A 728 33.55 4.60 10.02
C TYR A 728 34.61 3.57 10.43
N SER A 729 34.23 2.66 11.33
CA SER A 729 35.08 1.57 11.78
C SER A 729 35.39 0.60 10.63
N ARG A 730 34.36 0.22 9.85
CA ARG A 730 34.53 -0.56 8.61
C ARG A 730 35.47 0.09 7.61
N ALA A 731 35.29 1.39 7.37
CA ALA A 731 36.14 2.17 6.48
C ALA A 731 37.61 2.21 6.93
N ILE A 732 37.88 2.35 8.23
CA ILE A 732 39.24 2.32 8.78
C ILE A 732 39.92 0.97 8.48
N PHE A 733 39.22 -0.16 8.68
CA PHE A 733 39.78 -1.48 8.42
C PHE A 733 39.92 -1.80 6.94
N ALA A 734 38.98 -1.35 6.11
CA ALA A 734 39.09 -1.44 4.66
C ALA A 734 40.40 -0.79 4.20
N TYR A 735 40.67 0.44 4.65
CA TYR A 735 41.93 1.12 4.34
C TYR A 735 43.16 0.42 4.91
N VAL A 736 43.13 0.01 6.19
CA VAL A 736 44.28 -0.63 6.86
C VAL A 736 44.62 -2.01 6.27
N SER A 737 43.67 -2.67 5.61
CA SER A 737 43.89 -3.97 4.98
C SER A 737 44.85 -3.89 3.78
N ASN A 738 44.66 -2.93 2.89
CA ASN A 738 45.38 -2.85 1.61
C ASN A 738 46.10 -1.51 1.38
N GLY A 739 45.80 -0.46 2.16
CA GLY A 739 46.27 0.90 1.92
C GLY A 739 45.64 1.56 0.69
N ASP A 740 44.53 1.01 0.20
CA ASP A 740 43.84 1.47 -1.01
C ASP A 740 42.54 2.19 -0.62
N TRP A 741 42.32 3.35 -1.24
CA TRP A 741 41.11 4.14 -1.04
C TRP A 741 39.91 3.57 -1.79
N GLN A 742 40.11 2.77 -2.86
CA GLN A 742 39.01 2.13 -3.58
C GLN A 742 38.21 1.18 -2.68
N ASP A 743 38.90 0.42 -1.82
CA ASP A 743 38.26 -0.48 -0.83
C ASP A 743 37.42 0.29 0.21
N VAL A 744 37.77 1.55 0.48
CA VAL A 744 37.02 2.43 1.40
C VAL A 744 35.78 3.01 0.74
N LEU A 745 35.90 3.35 -0.54
CA LEU A 745 34.88 4.00 -1.35
C LEU A 745 33.81 3.02 -1.87
N ASP A 746 34.04 1.71 -1.74
CA ASP A 746 33.07 0.67 -2.06
C ASP A 746 31.79 0.82 -1.21
N GLY A 747 30.64 0.48 -1.82
CA GLY A 747 29.32 0.58 -1.18
C GLY A 747 29.17 -0.32 0.06
N SER A 748 30.02 -1.33 0.21
CA SER A 748 30.01 -2.25 1.35
C SER A 748 30.38 -1.59 2.69
N THR A 749 31.13 -0.47 2.68
CA THR A 749 31.52 0.25 3.91
C THR A 749 30.37 1.01 4.55
N GLY A 750 29.33 1.35 3.78
CA GLY A 750 28.16 2.11 4.24
C GLY A 750 28.49 3.51 4.77
N LEU A 751 29.61 4.11 4.33
CA LEU A 751 29.90 5.51 4.62
C LEU A 751 28.85 6.42 3.97
N PRO A 752 28.47 7.55 4.61
CA PRO A 752 27.57 8.51 3.97
C PRO A 752 28.19 9.10 2.68
N ILE A 753 27.34 9.62 1.80
CA ILE A 753 27.76 10.11 0.48
C ILE A 753 28.77 11.25 0.63
N ARG A 754 28.54 12.14 1.61
CA ARG A 754 29.45 13.26 1.91
C ARG A 754 30.88 12.80 2.17
N GLU A 755 31.07 11.82 3.06
CA GLU A 755 32.40 11.32 3.42
C GLU A 755 33.08 10.62 2.24
N ARG A 756 32.32 9.81 1.47
CA ARG A 756 32.85 9.14 0.27
C ARG A 756 33.36 10.15 -0.76
N LEU A 757 32.59 11.21 -1.03
CA LEU A 757 33.02 12.28 -1.94
C LEU A 757 34.24 13.04 -1.41
N GLY A 758 34.28 13.34 -0.11
CA GLY A 758 35.43 13.98 0.53
C GLY A 758 36.73 13.18 0.36
N ILE A 759 36.67 11.87 0.58
CA ILE A 759 37.80 10.94 0.39
C ILE A 759 38.20 10.90 -1.09
N ALA A 760 37.24 10.70 -1.99
CA ALA A 760 37.50 10.59 -3.43
C ALA A 760 38.18 11.86 -3.97
N LEU A 761 37.66 13.04 -3.62
CA LEU A 761 38.20 14.34 -4.03
C LEU A 761 39.60 14.62 -3.45
N ARG A 762 39.96 13.99 -2.33
CA ARG A 762 41.25 14.20 -1.68
C ARG A 762 42.34 13.26 -2.16
N PHE A 763 42.00 12.00 -2.50
CA PHE A 763 43.00 10.95 -2.71
C PHE A 763 43.00 10.29 -4.09
N LEU A 764 41.88 10.26 -4.81
CA LEU A 764 41.86 9.66 -6.15
C LEU A 764 42.50 10.59 -7.18
N GLU A 765 43.23 10.02 -8.14
CA GLU A 765 43.76 10.73 -9.30
C GLU A 765 42.64 11.25 -10.20
N ASP A 766 42.93 12.19 -11.11
CA ASP A 766 41.89 12.89 -11.89
C ASP A 766 41.04 11.93 -12.77
N ASP A 767 41.66 10.91 -13.37
CA ASP A 767 40.96 9.95 -14.25
C ASP A 767 40.12 8.95 -13.45
N GLU A 768 40.66 8.46 -12.32
CA GLU A 768 39.95 7.58 -11.38
C GLU A 768 38.77 8.30 -10.73
N LEU A 769 38.98 9.54 -10.27
CA LEU A 769 37.94 10.37 -9.69
C LEU A 769 36.81 10.66 -10.69
N SER A 770 37.16 10.90 -11.95
CA SER A 770 36.17 11.11 -13.01
C SER A 770 35.28 9.89 -13.19
N THR A 771 35.87 8.70 -13.27
CA THR A 771 35.14 7.44 -13.39
C THR A 771 34.28 7.19 -12.15
N TYR A 772 34.84 7.40 -10.97
CA TYR A 772 34.14 7.24 -9.69
C TYR A 772 32.92 8.16 -9.57
N ILE A 773 33.05 9.45 -9.90
CA ILE A 773 31.93 10.41 -9.85
C ILE A 773 30.82 10.02 -10.82
N ASP A 774 31.16 9.56 -12.03
CA ASP A 774 30.19 9.15 -13.06
C ASP A 774 29.42 7.88 -12.61
N ASP A 775 30.13 6.87 -12.12
CA ASP A 775 29.54 5.62 -11.60
C ASP A 775 28.71 5.87 -10.33
N PHE A 776 29.23 6.69 -9.42
CA PHE A 776 28.55 7.00 -8.17
C PHE A 776 27.30 7.82 -8.40
N THR A 777 27.31 8.76 -9.36
CA THR A 777 26.11 9.49 -9.80
C THR A 777 25.04 8.53 -10.30
N THR A 778 25.43 7.55 -11.13
CA THR A 778 24.50 6.56 -11.68
C THR A 778 23.90 5.69 -10.58
N MET A 779 24.71 5.29 -9.60
CA MET A 779 24.26 4.53 -8.43
C MET A 779 23.22 5.31 -7.61
N VAL A 780 23.51 6.55 -7.20
CA VAL A 780 22.58 7.33 -6.34
C VAL A 780 21.27 7.67 -7.05
N ILE A 781 21.29 7.87 -8.38
CA ILE A 781 20.07 8.06 -9.17
C ILE A 781 19.25 6.76 -9.22
N ARG A 782 19.89 5.62 -9.52
CA ARG A 782 19.23 4.30 -9.56
C ARG A 782 18.59 3.96 -8.21
N ASP A 783 19.29 4.30 -7.12
CA ASP A 783 18.85 3.98 -5.77
C ASP A 783 17.93 5.07 -5.19
N GLY A 784 17.79 6.22 -5.86
CA GLY A 784 16.86 7.29 -5.47
C GLY A 784 17.17 7.87 -4.09
N GLU A 785 18.44 7.93 -3.72
CA GLU A 785 18.91 8.40 -2.41
C GLU A 785 18.95 9.94 -2.38
N PRO A 786 18.12 10.63 -1.59
CA PRO A 786 18.02 12.09 -1.61
C PRO A 786 19.30 12.81 -1.16
N GLU A 787 20.16 12.17 -0.35
CA GLU A 787 21.50 12.72 -0.04
C GLU A 787 22.35 12.93 -1.30
N GLY A 788 22.10 12.16 -2.38
CA GLY A 788 22.75 12.28 -3.68
C GLY A 788 22.55 13.62 -4.39
N ILE A 789 21.72 14.52 -3.85
CA ILE A 789 21.65 15.92 -4.27
C ILE A 789 22.97 16.65 -4.05
N LEU A 790 23.80 16.27 -3.07
CA LEU A 790 25.17 16.79 -2.94
C LEU A 790 26.00 16.56 -4.23
N LEU A 791 25.80 15.41 -4.88
CA LEU A 791 26.53 15.03 -6.08
C LEU A 791 25.92 15.65 -7.33
N THR A 792 24.60 15.53 -7.49
CA THR A 792 23.87 15.97 -8.68
C THR A 792 23.63 17.49 -8.71
N GLY A 793 23.53 18.13 -7.54
CA GLY A 793 22.97 19.47 -7.38
C GLY A 793 21.51 19.53 -7.75
N VAL A 794 20.85 20.68 -7.64
CA VAL A 794 19.49 20.85 -8.16
C VAL A 794 19.55 21.08 -9.68
N THR A 795 19.94 20.04 -10.42
CA THR A 795 20.11 19.99 -11.88
C THR A 795 19.14 18.99 -12.52
N GLU A 796 19.20 18.82 -13.84
CA GLU A 796 18.39 17.81 -14.55
C GLU A 796 18.56 16.40 -13.98
N LYS A 797 19.79 16.04 -13.57
CA LYS A 797 20.10 14.75 -12.94
C LYS A 797 19.44 14.56 -11.58
N ALA A 798 19.25 15.64 -10.80
CA ALA A 798 18.47 15.55 -9.57
C ALA A 798 16.99 15.28 -9.83
N ILE A 799 16.43 15.70 -10.97
CA ILE A 799 15.04 15.36 -11.29
C ILE A 799 14.91 13.84 -11.55
N ASP A 800 15.91 13.22 -12.19
CA ASP A 800 15.93 11.76 -12.36
C ASP A 800 16.03 11.03 -11.01
N LEU A 801 16.90 11.51 -10.11
CA LEU A 801 17.02 11.00 -8.74
C LEU A 801 15.70 11.14 -7.97
N LEU A 802 15.13 12.34 -7.97
CA LEU A 802 13.88 12.65 -7.27
C LEU A 802 12.70 11.87 -7.83
N GLN A 803 12.67 11.55 -9.12
CA GLN A 803 11.64 10.70 -9.71
C GLN A 803 11.68 9.28 -9.12
N VAL A 804 12.86 8.69 -8.99
CA VAL A 804 13.02 7.37 -8.35
C VAL A 804 12.64 7.44 -6.88
N TYR A 805 13.05 8.50 -6.18
CA TYR A 805 12.67 8.75 -4.79
C TYR A 805 11.14 8.84 -4.60
N VAL A 806 10.44 9.61 -5.45
CA VAL A 806 8.98 9.74 -5.45
C VAL A 806 8.31 8.41 -5.77
N ASN A 807 8.84 7.63 -6.73
CA ASN A 807 8.29 6.30 -7.05
C ASN A 807 8.39 5.33 -5.86
N LYS A 808 9.46 5.43 -5.05
CA LYS A 808 9.66 4.58 -3.88
C LYS A 808 8.82 5.01 -2.67
N THR A 809 8.68 6.32 -2.46
CA THR A 809 8.15 6.87 -1.20
C THR A 809 6.77 7.50 -1.33
N GLY A 810 6.42 8.02 -2.51
CA GLY A 810 5.26 8.90 -2.71
C GLY A 810 5.44 10.33 -2.20
N ASP A 811 6.64 10.73 -1.74
CA ASP A 811 6.91 12.05 -1.15
C ASP A 811 7.05 13.14 -2.23
N VAL A 812 5.90 13.53 -2.78
CA VAL A 812 5.82 14.61 -3.77
C VAL A 812 6.07 15.99 -3.16
N GLN A 813 5.85 16.15 -1.85
CA GLN A 813 6.09 17.40 -1.12
C GLN A 813 7.57 17.78 -1.18
N THR A 814 8.46 16.86 -0.79
CA THR A 814 9.90 17.12 -0.78
C THR A 814 10.42 17.37 -2.20
N ALA A 815 10.00 16.56 -3.17
CA ALA A 815 10.41 16.73 -4.57
C ALA A 815 9.98 18.09 -5.14
N ALA A 816 8.74 18.53 -4.88
CA ALA A 816 8.23 19.82 -5.35
C ALA A 816 8.99 21.01 -4.72
N LEU A 817 9.34 20.93 -3.43
CA LEU A 817 10.10 21.98 -2.75
C LEU A 817 11.53 22.09 -3.29
N VAL A 818 12.24 20.96 -3.36
CA VAL A 818 13.65 20.95 -3.76
C VAL A 818 13.82 21.34 -5.23
N ALA A 819 13.01 20.78 -6.14
CA ALA A 819 13.10 21.10 -7.57
C ALA A 819 12.80 22.57 -7.88
N SER A 820 11.97 23.23 -7.05
CA SER A 820 11.57 24.63 -7.24
C SER A 820 12.72 25.64 -7.09
N PHE A 821 13.85 25.26 -6.47
CA PHE A 821 15.05 26.11 -6.43
C PHE A 821 15.72 26.29 -7.80
N ALA A 822 15.50 25.34 -8.73
CA ALA A 822 16.09 25.38 -10.05
C ALA A 822 15.09 25.45 -11.20
N VAL A 823 13.88 24.93 -11.04
CA VAL A 823 12.86 24.88 -12.09
C VAL A 823 11.76 25.91 -11.81
N PRO A 824 11.46 26.86 -12.73
CA PRO A 824 11.97 26.98 -14.11
C PRO A 824 13.21 27.88 -14.28
N LYS A 825 13.88 28.30 -13.19
CA LYS A 825 14.96 29.31 -13.21
C LYS A 825 16.12 28.97 -14.15
N TYR A 826 16.65 27.76 -14.06
CA TYR A 826 17.81 27.29 -14.79
C TYR A 826 17.43 26.34 -15.94
N PHE A 827 16.39 25.55 -15.78
CA PHE A 827 15.89 24.63 -16.81
C PHE A 827 14.41 24.32 -16.56
N THR A 828 13.75 23.67 -17.51
CA THR A 828 12.33 23.31 -17.44
C THR A 828 12.15 21.80 -17.52
N ASP A 829 11.29 21.22 -16.69
CA ASP A 829 10.94 19.80 -16.73
C ASP A 829 9.46 19.60 -16.36
N HIS A 830 8.71 18.88 -17.21
CA HIS A 830 7.28 18.64 -17.04
C HIS A 830 6.94 17.80 -15.80
N ARG A 831 7.84 16.91 -15.35
CA ARG A 831 7.63 16.08 -14.16
C ARG A 831 7.51 16.94 -12.91
N VAL A 832 8.30 18.02 -12.85
CA VAL A 832 8.28 18.97 -11.73
C VAL A 832 6.94 19.69 -11.66
N ASP A 833 6.36 20.07 -12.80
CA ASP A 833 5.02 20.70 -12.82
C ASP A 833 3.96 19.73 -12.29
N LEU A 834 4.03 18.44 -12.65
CA LEU A 834 3.14 17.41 -12.10
C LEU A 834 3.30 17.23 -10.58
N TRP A 835 4.53 17.25 -10.06
CA TRP A 835 4.78 17.17 -8.62
C TRP A 835 4.22 18.39 -7.88
N VAL A 836 4.46 19.58 -8.42
CA VAL A 836 3.96 20.85 -7.88
C VAL A 836 2.43 20.85 -7.85
N ASP A 837 1.77 20.44 -8.93
CA ASP A 837 0.31 20.41 -8.98
C ASP A 837 -0.29 19.32 -8.08
N SER A 838 0.36 18.16 -7.98
CA SER A 838 -0.03 17.10 -7.04
C SER A 838 0.08 17.58 -5.58
N TYR A 839 1.16 18.29 -5.24
CA TYR A 839 1.32 18.84 -3.90
C TYR A 839 0.29 19.94 -3.60
N ARG A 840 -0.01 20.81 -4.59
CA ARG A 840 -1.09 21.81 -4.48
C ARG A 840 -2.45 21.17 -4.23
N ASP A 841 -2.80 20.11 -4.97
CA ASP A 841 -4.06 19.39 -4.78
C ASP A 841 -4.15 18.76 -3.38
N LEU A 842 -3.06 18.17 -2.89
CA LEU A 842 -2.99 17.65 -1.52
C LEU A 842 -3.23 18.75 -0.47
N LEU A 843 -2.55 19.90 -0.60
CA LEU A 843 -2.73 21.03 0.32
C LEU A 843 -4.17 21.55 0.27
N ASP A 844 -4.77 21.66 -0.91
CA ASP A 844 -6.17 22.08 -1.09
C ASP A 844 -7.14 21.11 -0.43
N ARG A 845 -6.95 19.81 -0.67
CA ARG A 845 -7.74 18.74 -0.05
C ARG A 845 -7.62 18.70 1.46
N TRP A 846 -6.45 19.04 2.01
CA TRP A 846 -6.25 19.20 3.44
C TRP A 846 -6.74 20.54 3.99
N LYS A 847 -7.18 21.45 3.13
CA LYS A 847 -7.61 22.83 3.44
C LYS A 847 -6.47 23.71 3.97
N PHE A 848 -5.24 23.43 3.55
CA PHE A 848 -4.03 24.18 3.90
C PHE A 848 -3.79 25.34 2.93
N TRP A 849 -4.81 26.19 2.76
CA TRP A 849 -4.81 27.29 1.79
C TRP A 849 -3.68 28.30 2.03
N GLN A 850 -3.38 28.60 3.30
CA GLN A 850 -2.30 29.53 3.67
C GLN A 850 -0.92 28.97 3.31
N ILE A 851 -0.69 27.68 3.59
CA ILE A 851 0.56 26.99 3.27
C ILE A 851 0.75 26.94 1.75
N ARG A 852 -0.32 26.61 1.01
CA ARG A 852 -0.29 26.63 -0.46
C ARG A 852 0.02 28.02 -1.01
N ALA A 853 -0.63 29.06 -0.51
CA ALA A 853 -0.38 30.43 -0.95
C ALA A 853 1.08 30.84 -0.70
N ASN A 854 1.62 30.53 0.47
CA ASN A 854 3.03 30.79 0.79
C ASN A 854 3.98 30.02 -0.11
N PHE A 855 3.68 28.75 -0.39
CA PHE A 855 4.44 27.93 -1.34
C PHE A 855 4.47 28.57 -2.74
N ASP A 856 3.31 28.99 -3.27
CA ASP A 856 3.22 29.61 -4.60
C ASP A 856 3.96 30.96 -4.67
N ILE A 857 3.85 31.79 -3.62
CA ILE A 857 4.57 33.07 -3.53
C ILE A 857 6.07 32.84 -3.51
N LYS A 858 6.55 31.93 -2.66
CA LYS A 858 7.98 31.64 -2.51
C LYS A 858 8.57 30.99 -3.76
N ARG A 859 7.87 30.01 -4.36
CA ARG A 859 8.27 29.40 -5.64
C ARG A 859 8.41 30.45 -6.74
N ARG A 860 7.49 31.42 -6.80
CA ARG A 860 7.56 32.52 -7.74
C ARG A 860 8.77 33.44 -7.48
N GLU A 861 8.99 33.81 -6.23
CA GLU A 861 10.12 34.64 -5.80
C GLU A 861 11.45 34.02 -6.24
N ILE A 862 11.70 32.76 -5.89
CA ILE A 862 12.94 32.05 -6.23
C ILE A 862 13.09 31.77 -7.73
N SER A 863 11.99 31.72 -8.50
CA SER A 863 12.02 31.59 -9.97
C SER A 863 12.45 32.86 -10.70
N THR A 864 12.64 33.97 -9.98
CA THR A 864 13.01 35.26 -10.58
C THR A 864 14.45 35.23 -11.06
N SER A 865 14.66 35.51 -12.35
CA SER A 865 16.00 35.63 -12.93
C SER A 865 16.74 36.84 -12.35
N LYS A 866 18.08 36.85 -12.39
CA LYS A 866 18.90 38.02 -12.01
C LYS A 866 18.49 39.31 -12.72
N LYS A 867 17.88 39.21 -13.91
CA LYS A 867 17.34 40.36 -14.67
C LYS A 867 16.01 40.92 -14.11
N GLY A 868 15.50 40.36 -13.00
CA GLY A 868 14.24 40.76 -12.38
C GLY A 868 12.99 40.20 -13.06
N THR A 869 13.15 39.41 -14.13
CA THR A 869 12.03 38.76 -14.82
C THR A 869 11.61 37.51 -14.06
N SER A 870 10.41 37.52 -13.49
CA SER A 870 9.79 36.31 -12.93
C SER A 870 9.34 35.39 -14.07
N LEU A 871 9.88 34.17 -14.12
CA LEU A 871 9.52 33.17 -15.13
C LEU A 871 8.15 32.54 -14.87
N ILE A 872 7.70 32.57 -13.61
CA ILE A 872 6.36 32.14 -13.21
C ILE A 872 5.43 33.38 -13.23
N GLU A 873 4.35 33.30 -13.99
CA GLU A 873 3.34 34.36 -14.04
C GLU A 873 2.64 34.53 -12.67
N SER A 874 2.32 35.76 -12.31
CA SER A 874 1.55 36.02 -11.08
C SER A 874 0.15 35.51 -11.32
N LEU A 875 -0.40 34.80 -10.34
CA LEU A 875 -1.83 34.50 -10.36
C LEU A 875 -2.61 35.81 -10.53
N PRO A 876 -3.48 35.91 -11.55
CA PRO A 876 -4.27 37.11 -11.76
C PRO A 876 -5.13 37.32 -10.52
N ARG A 877 -5.23 38.58 -10.07
CA ARG A 877 -6.08 38.91 -8.92
C ARG A 877 -7.50 38.43 -9.20
N GLN A 878 -8.01 37.53 -8.36
CA GLN A 878 -9.35 36.93 -8.54
C GLN A 878 -10.46 37.82 -7.95
N ILE A 879 -10.10 38.76 -7.07
CA ILE A 879 -11.04 39.67 -6.41
C ILE A 879 -10.65 41.11 -6.74
N TYR A 880 -11.65 41.91 -7.14
CA TYR A 880 -11.50 43.34 -7.40
C TYR A 880 -12.51 44.12 -6.58
N VAL A 881 -12.07 45.21 -5.97
CA VAL A 881 -12.99 46.19 -5.35
C VAL A 881 -13.62 47.02 -6.46
N ARG A 882 -14.96 47.03 -6.52
CA ARG A 882 -15.74 47.84 -7.46
C ARG A 882 -16.24 49.12 -6.79
N CYS A 883 -16.41 50.18 -7.57
CA CYS A 883 -17.02 51.41 -7.08
C CYS A 883 -18.54 51.25 -7.02
N ASN A 884 -19.16 51.51 -5.87
CA ASN A 884 -20.63 51.46 -5.72
C ASN A 884 -21.40 52.44 -6.61
N PHE A 885 -20.74 53.38 -7.26
CA PHE A 885 -21.40 54.39 -8.10
C PHE A 885 -21.25 54.17 -9.61
N CYS A 886 -20.13 53.60 -10.07
CA CYS A 886 -19.87 53.42 -11.50
C CYS A 886 -19.52 51.99 -11.87
N ASP A 887 -19.49 51.08 -10.88
CA ASP A 887 -19.16 49.65 -10.99
C ASP A 887 -17.80 49.31 -11.60
N ARG A 888 -16.99 50.31 -11.94
CA ARG A 888 -15.62 50.12 -12.40
C ARG A 888 -14.67 49.87 -11.23
N LYS A 889 -13.59 49.13 -11.50
CA LYS A 889 -12.55 48.76 -10.54
C LYS A 889 -11.92 49.99 -9.87
N VAL A 890 -11.74 49.96 -8.55
CA VAL A 890 -11.22 51.09 -7.75
C VAL A 890 -9.68 51.12 -7.67
N ALA A 891 -8.99 50.16 -8.27
CA ALA A 891 -7.53 50.10 -8.25
C ALA A 891 -6.89 51.33 -8.91
N HIS A 892 -6.08 52.08 -8.15
CA HIS A 892 -5.20 53.12 -8.69
C HIS A 892 -4.07 52.44 -9.47
N ARG A 893 -4.01 52.66 -10.78
CA ARG A 893 -3.01 52.09 -11.69
C ARG A 893 -1.61 52.61 -11.33
N PHE A 894 -0.67 51.71 -11.09
CA PHE A 894 0.76 51.93 -11.34
C PHE A 894 1.24 51.29 -12.66
N GLU A 895 0.32 50.74 -13.47
CA GLU A 895 0.64 50.09 -14.74
C GLU A 895 0.06 50.86 -15.93
N ILE A 896 0.93 51.08 -16.92
CA ILE A 896 0.70 51.79 -18.19
C ILE A 896 -0.49 51.17 -18.93
N PRO A 897 -1.47 51.95 -19.45
CA PRO A 897 -2.50 51.42 -20.34
C PRO A 897 -1.90 51.12 -21.71
N THR A 898 -1.82 49.86 -22.11
CA THR A 898 -1.76 49.49 -23.53
C THR A 898 -3.16 49.65 -24.12
N THR A 899 -3.43 50.76 -24.79
CA THR A 899 -4.68 50.94 -25.55
C THR A 899 -4.55 50.25 -26.91
N ARG A 900 -5.30 49.17 -27.13
CA ARG A 900 -5.54 48.61 -28.46
C ARG A 900 -6.44 49.57 -29.24
N PHE A 901 -5.94 50.14 -30.33
CA PHE A 901 -6.78 50.69 -31.40
C PHE A 901 -7.05 49.61 -32.45
N LYS A 902 -8.16 49.77 -33.19
CA LYS A 902 -8.77 48.75 -34.05
C LYS A 902 -7.93 48.32 -35.27
N ASP A 903 -6.81 48.96 -35.56
CA ASP A 903 -5.97 48.64 -36.71
C ASP A 903 -4.53 48.30 -36.26
N GLY A 904 -4.35 47.06 -35.78
CA GLY A 904 -3.16 46.20 -35.92
C GLY A 904 -1.72 46.68 -35.66
N GLN A 905 -1.44 47.95 -35.39
CA GLN A 905 -0.07 48.47 -35.33
C GLN A 905 0.28 48.92 -33.90
N GLN A 906 1.20 48.18 -33.27
CA GLN A 906 1.78 48.53 -31.98
C GLN A 906 2.74 49.70 -32.18
N VAL A 907 2.42 50.86 -31.61
CA VAL A 907 3.38 51.97 -31.50
C VAL A 907 3.53 52.32 -30.03
N THR A 908 4.71 52.03 -29.48
CA THR A 908 5.18 52.50 -28.18
C THR A 908 5.55 53.97 -28.32
N ILE A 909 4.79 54.88 -27.72
CA ILE A 909 5.20 56.29 -27.61
C ILE A 909 6.02 56.44 -26.31
N PRO A 910 7.31 56.79 -26.38
CA PRO A 910 8.06 57.12 -25.18
C PRO A 910 7.70 58.54 -24.76
N VAL A 911 7.02 58.70 -23.61
CA VAL A 911 6.92 60.03 -22.99
C VAL A 911 8.26 60.30 -22.31
N SER A 912 9.06 61.12 -22.98
CA SER A 912 10.27 61.72 -22.44
C SER A 912 9.92 62.60 -21.25
N GLN A 913 10.82 62.59 -20.28
CA GLN A 913 10.97 63.52 -19.16
C GLN A 913 10.26 64.87 -19.39
N SER A 914 9.21 65.14 -18.60
CA SER A 914 8.89 66.51 -18.24
C SER A 914 8.55 66.59 -16.75
N THR A 915 9.37 67.39 -16.10
CA THR A 915 9.22 67.93 -14.76
C THR A 915 7.87 68.63 -14.65
N GLN A 916 6.98 68.14 -13.78
CA GLN A 916 6.16 68.95 -12.86
C GLN A 916 5.20 68.09 -12.03
N ALA A 917 5.28 68.31 -10.71
CA ALA A 917 4.29 68.02 -9.66
C ALA A 917 4.07 66.55 -9.24
N ASN A 918 4.93 66.11 -8.32
CA ASN A 918 4.62 65.16 -7.25
C ASN A 918 3.41 65.65 -6.40
N PHE A 919 2.20 65.27 -6.77
CA PHE A 919 1.09 65.16 -5.81
C PHE A 919 0.44 63.78 -5.96
N PRO A 920 0.39 62.95 -4.91
CA PRO A 920 -0.35 61.70 -4.96
C PRO A 920 -1.82 62.05 -5.19
N GLN A 921 -2.34 61.69 -6.37
CA GLN A 921 -3.76 61.81 -6.70
C GLN A 921 -4.56 61.13 -5.59
N LYS A 922 -5.33 61.94 -4.86
CA LYS A 922 -6.11 61.60 -3.65
C LYS A 922 -6.74 60.21 -3.71
N ALA A 923 -6.17 59.25 -2.97
CA ALA A 923 -6.64 57.87 -2.82
C ALA A 923 -8.01 57.71 -2.11
N ILE A 924 -8.72 58.82 -1.87
CA ILE A 924 -10.01 58.90 -1.18
C ILE A 924 -11.21 58.97 -2.13
N ALA A 925 -11.00 58.92 -3.44
CA ALA A 925 -12.04 58.98 -4.46
C ALA A 925 -11.80 57.96 -5.56
N CYS A 926 -12.89 57.49 -6.19
CA CYS A 926 -12.82 56.53 -7.30
C CYS A 926 -12.01 57.12 -8.48
N PRO A 927 -11.01 56.39 -9.02
CA PRO A 927 -10.22 56.89 -10.15
C PRO A 927 -11.04 57.07 -11.45
N ASN A 928 -12.19 56.39 -11.57
CA ASN A 928 -13.00 56.40 -12.79
C ASN A 928 -14.10 57.46 -12.80
N CYS A 929 -14.81 57.65 -11.69
CA CYS A 929 -15.95 58.59 -11.60
C CYS A 929 -15.73 59.73 -10.60
N ARG A 930 -14.58 59.75 -9.90
CA ARG A 930 -14.17 60.74 -8.90
C ARG A 930 -15.12 60.94 -7.71
N LYS A 931 -16.13 60.08 -7.55
CA LYS A 931 -16.96 60.04 -6.33
C LYS A 931 -16.15 59.54 -5.13
N PRO A 932 -16.41 60.05 -3.91
CA PRO A 932 -15.67 59.66 -2.72
C PRO A 932 -15.84 58.16 -2.42
N LEU A 933 -14.79 57.54 -1.88
CA LEU A 933 -14.84 56.17 -1.39
C LEU A 933 -15.67 56.07 -0.11
N PRO A 934 -16.11 54.88 0.33
CA PRO A 934 -16.80 54.72 1.61
C PRO A 934 -15.95 55.21 2.79
N ARG A 935 -16.59 55.57 3.90
CA ARG A 935 -15.88 55.98 5.13
C ARG A 935 -15.59 54.77 5.99
N CYS A 936 -14.49 54.83 6.73
CA CYS A 936 -14.20 53.85 7.77
C CYS A 936 -15.24 53.98 8.89
N ALA A 937 -15.82 52.86 9.31
CA ALA A 937 -16.81 52.80 10.38
C ALA A 937 -16.29 53.25 11.76
N ILE A 938 -14.97 53.38 11.94
CA ILE A 938 -14.33 53.72 13.22
C ILE A 938 -13.87 55.18 13.20
N CYS A 939 -12.98 55.56 12.28
CA CYS A 939 -12.44 56.92 12.23
C CYS A 939 -13.30 57.91 11.41
N LEU A 940 -14.31 57.41 10.69
CA LEU A 940 -15.21 58.19 9.83
C LEU A 940 -14.53 58.95 8.68
N LEU A 941 -13.23 58.73 8.45
CA LEU A 941 -12.49 59.24 7.31
C LEU A 941 -12.71 58.33 6.09
N TYR A 942 -12.58 58.89 4.89
CA TYR A 942 -12.68 58.12 3.66
C TYR A 942 -11.61 57.02 3.63
N LEU A 943 -12.00 55.81 3.23
CA LEU A 943 -11.07 54.71 2.96
C LEU A 943 -10.07 55.17 1.89
N GLY A 944 -8.77 54.98 2.16
CA GLY A 944 -7.67 55.55 1.39
C GLY A 944 -7.08 56.84 1.95
N THR A 945 -7.65 57.40 3.03
CA THR A 945 -6.98 58.42 3.84
C THR A 945 -5.84 57.75 4.62
N PRO A 946 -4.57 58.20 4.49
CA PRO A 946 -3.48 57.65 5.28
C PRO A 946 -3.72 57.88 6.77
N ASN A 947 -3.45 56.86 7.59
CA ASN A 947 -3.74 56.89 9.02
C ASN A 947 -2.92 58.01 9.72
N THR A 948 -3.61 58.96 10.36
CA THR A 948 -2.98 60.11 11.03
C THR A 948 -2.16 59.76 12.27
N ARG A 949 -2.26 58.52 12.80
CA ARG A 949 -1.39 58.07 13.91
C ARG A 949 0.07 57.88 13.49
N VAL A 950 0.35 57.51 12.23
CA VAL A 950 1.72 57.41 11.69
C VAL A 950 2.41 58.79 11.62
N ILE A 951 1.64 59.87 11.51
CA ILE A 951 2.18 61.25 11.44
C ILE A 951 2.53 61.78 12.84
N ARG A 952 1.82 61.36 13.90
CA ARG A 952 2.09 61.83 15.28
C ARG A 952 3.13 61.01 16.04
N GLY A 953 3.42 59.77 15.61
CA GLY A 953 4.44 58.92 16.23
C GLY A 953 5.89 59.26 15.86
N SER A 954 6.13 60.01 14.78
CA SER A 954 7.48 60.36 14.31
C SER A 954 8.05 61.67 14.90
N SER A 955 7.40 62.25 15.92
CA SER A 955 7.79 63.55 16.51
C SER A 955 8.31 63.45 17.95
N SER A 956 9.19 62.50 18.25
CA SER A 956 10.06 62.60 19.44
C SER A 956 11.40 61.85 19.25
N LYS A 957 12.48 62.64 19.08
CA LYS A 957 13.92 62.44 19.42
C LYS A 957 14.48 60.99 19.36
N GLY A 958 15.57 60.63 18.67
CA GLY A 958 16.66 61.31 17.98
C GLY A 958 17.90 60.36 17.91
N SER A 959 18.78 60.59 16.93
CA SER A 959 20.15 60.04 16.71
C SER A 959 20.32 58.95 15.63
N GLY A 960 21.24 59.24 14.68
CA GLY A 960 21.51 58.55 13.40
C GLY A 960 22.03 57.12 13.51
N THR A 961 21.99 56.33 12.44
CA THR A 961 22.81 56.46 11.23
C THR A 961 22.06 56.02 9.95
N GLY A 962 22.53 56.49 8.78
CA GLY A 962 21.85 56.34 7.49
C GLY A 962 21.70 54.89 7.01
N GLY A 963 20.45 54.50 6.79
CA GLY A 963 20.04 53.33 6.01
C GLY A 963 18.72 53.65 5.34
N SER A 964 18.66 53.50 4.02
CA SER A 964 17.48 53.70 3.17
C SER A 964 16.27 52.91 3.68
N GLY A 965 15.37 53.61 4.37
CA GLY A 965 14.20 53.04 5.04
C GLY A 965 13.09 52.64 4.06
N GLY A 966 12.88 51.34 3.89
CA GLY A 966 11.61 50.82 3.41
C GLY A 966 10.55 50.98 4.51
N GLU A 967 9.35 51.46 4.16
CA GLU A 967 8.18 51.42 5.07
C GLU A 967 8.00 49.99 5.59
N LYS A 968 7.82 49.80 6.91
CA LYS A 968 7.54 48.46 7.46
C LYS A 968 6.23 47.94 6.87
N VAL A 969 6.20 46.67 6.47
CA VAL A 969 5.04 46.01 5.81
C VAL A 969 3.73 46.18 6.61
N ASP A 970 3.81 46.20 7.95
CA ASP A 970 2.67 46.46 8.85
C ASP A 970 2.03 47.84 8.65
N ASP A 971 2.85 48.88 8.41
CA ASP A 971 2.35 50.25 8.18
C ASP A 971 1.59 50.36 6.85
N MET A 972 1.88 49.46 5.90
CA MET A 972 1.18 49.39 4.62
C MET A 972 -0.14 48.61 4.74
N TYR A 973 -0.15 47.49 5.48
CA TYR A 973 -1.39 46.72 5.73
C TYR A 973 -2.44 47.57 6.45
N ASP A 974 -2.03 48.36 7.44
CA ASP A 974 -2.96 49.21 8.20
C ASP A 974 -3.74 50.23 7.35
N LYS A 975 -3.22 50.56 6.16
CA LYS A 975 -3.84 51.45 5.18
C LYS A 975 -4.87 50.73 4.28
N TRP A 976 -4.93 49.40 4.29
CA TRP A 976 -5.80 48.60 3.41
C TRP A 976 -7.28 48.72 3.76
N PHE A 977 -8.13 48.43 2.78
CA PHE A 977 -9.58 48.36 2.98
C PHE A 977 -9.91 47.03 3.61
N ASN A 978 -10.56 47.06 4.77
CA ASN A 978 -11.16 45.91 5.41
C ASN A 978 -12.68 46.13 5.41
N PHE A 979 -13.48 45.11 5.13
CA PHE A 979 -14.93 45.22 5.18
C PHE A 979 -15.55 43.85 5.44
N CYS A 980 -16.68 43.85 6.13
CA CYS A 980 -17.43 42.63 6.38
C CYS A 980 -18.28 42.28 5.16
N LEU A 981 -18.24 41.03 4.70
CA LEU A 981 -19.08 40.57 3.57
C LEU A 981 -20.57 40.41 3.93
N ILE A 982 -20.91 40.43 5.22
CA ILE A 982 -22.30 40.31 5.70
C ILE A 982 -22.95 41.70 5.76
N CYS A 983 -22.39 42.62 6.55
CA CYS A 983 -22.97 43.95 6.72
C CYS A 983 -22.44 45.00 5.73
N ASN A 984 -21.41 44.68 4.93
CA ASN A 984 -20.75 45.59 3.97
C ASN A 984 -20.15 46.87 4.59
N HIS A 985 -20.07 46.95 5.91
CA HIS A 985 -19.39 48.05 6.59
C HIS A 985 -17.87 47.89 6.47
N GLY A 986 -17.22 48.97 6.03
CA GLY A 986 -15.77 49.02 5.80
C GLY A 986 -15.03 49.83 6.85
N SER A 987 -13.77 49.49 7.06
CA SER A 987 -12.82 50.17 7.94
C SER A 987 -11.41 50.09 7.37
N HIS A 988 -10.50 50.95 7.86
CA HIS A 988 -9.08 50.73 7.64
C HIS A 988 -8.66 49.47 8.40
N ALA A 989 -7.82 48.63 7.80
CA ALA A 989 -7.43 47.36 8.39
C ALA A 989 -6.79 47.53 9.78
N GLY A 990 -5.99 48.59 10.00
CA GLY A 990 -5.42 48.89 11.32
C GLY A 990 -6.47 49.22 12.37
N HIS A 991 -7.48 50.03 12.02
CA HIS A 991 -8.60 50.33 12.92
C HIS A 991 -9.45 49.09 13.20
N ALA A 992 -9.68 48.25 12.18
CA ALA A 992 -10.37 46.97 12.36
C ALA A 992 -9.61 46.06 13.35
N LYS A 993 -8.28 45.93 13.18
CA LYS A 993 -7.40 45.13 14.03
C LYS A 993 -7.47 45.59 15.50
N GLU A 994 -7.42 46.89 15.75
CA GLU A 994 -7.52 47.48 17.09
C GLU A 994 -8.93 47.34 17.71
N TRP A 995 -9.98 47.59 16.94
CA TRP A 995 -11.35 47.46 17.44
C TRP A 995 -11.68 46.01 17.79
N PHE A 996 -11.38 45.09 16.88
CA PHE A 996 -11.71 43.67 17.04
C PHE A 996 -10.73 42.90 17.93
N SER A 997 -9.66 43.52 18.44
CA SER A 997 -8.88 42.93 19.54
C SER A 997 -9.61 43.05 20.88
N LYS A 998 -10.59 43.96 20.98
CA LYS A 998 -11.35 44.24 22.21
C LYS A 998 -12.85 43.96 22.08
N HIS A 999 -13.40 43.98 20.86
CA HIS A 999 -14.84 43.84 20.61
C HIS A 999 -15.11 42.77 19.54
N THR A 1000 -16.28 42.15 19.59
CA THR A 1000 -16.73 41.16 18.59
C THR A 1000 -17.80 41.72 17.64
N LEU A 1001 -18.50 42.78 18.05
CA LEU A 1001 -19.57 43.43 17.30
C LEU A 1001 -19.06 44.52 16.35
N CYS A 1002 -19.84 44.77 15.29
CA CYS A 1002 -19.58 45.83 14.32
C CYS A 1002 -19.53 47.21 15.01
N PRO A 1003 -18.56 48.09 14.66
CA PRO A 1003 -18.48 49.44 15.23
C PRO A 1003 -19.61 50.39 14.76
N VAL A 1004 -20.43 49.98 13.80
CA VAL A 1004 -21.55 50.81 13.31
C VAL A 1004 -22.74 50.68 14.27
N PRO A 1005 -23.30 51.80 14.78
CA PRO A 1005 -24.48 51.77 15.63
C PRO A 1005 -25.63 51.00 14.98
N GLU A 1006 -26.40 50.27 15.79
CA GLU A 1006 -27.56 49.46 15.35
C GLU A 1006 -27.20 48.28 14.41
N CYS A 1007 -25.92 48.03 14.17
CA CYS A 1007 -25.46 46.85 13.44
C CYS A 1007 -25.08 45.72 14.41
N GLU A 1008 -25.92 44.69 14.50
CA GLU A 1008 -25.70 43.53 15.38
C GLU A 1008 -24.75 42.47 14.78
N CYS A 1009 -24.04 42.81 13.69
CA CYS A 1009 -23.16 41.85 13.01
C CYS A 1009 -21.91 41.54 13.84
N LEU A 1010 -21.66 40.24 14.10
CA LEU A 1010 -20.48 39.74 14.82
C LEU A 1010 -19.21 39.71 13.95
N CYS A 1011 -18.82 40.87 13.41
CA CYS A 1011 -17.69 41.00 12.49
C CYS A 1011 -16.35 40.50 13.07
N GLY A 1012 -16.17 40.51 14.40
CA GLY A 1012 -14.93 40.07 15.05
C GLY A 1012 -14.83 38.56 15.32
N VAL A 1013 -15.94 37.82 15.26
CA VAL A 1013 -15.97 36.36 15.51
C VAL A 1013 -15.56 35.57 14.26
N PHE A 1014 -15.86 36.10 13.07
CA PHE A 1014 -15.47 35.52 11.78
C PHE A 1014 -14.00 35.74 11.40
N ARG A 1015 -13.10 35.93 12.39
CA ARG A 1015 -11.67 35.73 12.14
C ARG A 1015 -11.51 34.29 11.71
N SER A 1016 -11.24 34.06 10.43
CA SER A 1016 -10.90 32.74 9.91
C SER A 1016 -9.82 32.14 10.81
N LYS A 1017 -10.09 30.95 11.37
CA LYS A 1017 -9.04 30.08 11.90
C LYS A 1017 -7.92 29.91 10.87
#